data_AF-A0A8D8YCH2-F1
#
_entry.id   AF-A0A8D8YCH2-F1
#
_cell.length_a   1.000
_cell.length_b   1.000
_cell.length_c   1.000
_cell.angle_alpha   90.00
_cell.angle_beta   90.00
_cell.angle_gamma   90.00
#
_symmetry.space_group_name_H-M   'P 1'
#
loop_
_entity.id
_entity.type
_entity.pdbx_description
1 polymer ?
#
loop_
_entity_poly.entity_id
_entity_poly.type
_entity_poly.pdbx_seq_one_letter_code
_entity_poly.pdbx_strand_id
1 'polypeptide(L)'
;VNSQSILVQSYFQFGRGGWGKELGLFSSFTFMFFEIQIQNGANVVKELEDNLGMVEEIEGYLKIARSYPVMSLNFFKKLRVIRGRDLETNKFALVVLDNQNLMELWDWDKRDKNLSLTIEQGRMFFHFNPKLCYDHIEKLANVTNFTEGPTDTEAPKSSNGDKAACNITPIKATATAHRWGTIISWERFNHYDPRALLSYLIFYKETKDQNVTIYDGRDACGGDGWKMEDVENKDANVALPTNMTAAEPSSPDLYNSAGNQVDSHVTQILTSLKPFTQYAYYVRTYTIATERSGAQSPIQYFITLPSTPSVPRELSARPLSSSDLEISWKPPQTPNGNVTHYYIVGVWERDDPAILAQRNYCNKQTTPSPVLPGESTTVQPSQTKTTITPSNKPANDSSPGGKPRVPGLDDEECECNKKNTNNEDAKQKENNRQIEIDFENALQNVVYVKRTPVVESGYPVDEGFNRRRREVGGGAEPVFPSHNVVGGAENVFPSHNVTVGESNKTNQYIIIPSPEGNKTTSDGVFERFEFVVYGATSFIVRNLSHYAKYNIDVQACRETVPNESFDSANSNCSTKSMVTRRTMSKDGVDTIDSTKFKVEFVNNSWFAEWEAPPAPNGLILAYKVDIVRQDKAKYVSTHEPCISKLDYDREKRYEIPLDVLPSPGNYSIRVRVISLAGDGPWSDKLYFVVQKETLSTMEWIFICLLVLLVLVVISLLIIYYRREHRRPPAINPSVNPEYIPVYKKDSWEVIRSRVTILDELGNGSFGLVCKGLIKDFRSVAEHPCAIKL
;
A
#
# COMPACT_ATOMS: atom_id res chain seq x y z
N VAL A 1 48.67 44.91 6.57
CA VAL A 1 47.23 45.28 6.51
C VAL A 1 46.50 44.14 5.80
N ASN A 2 45.89 43.25 6.57
CA ASN A 2 44.74 42.39 6.23
C ASN A 2 44.62 41.31 7.31
N SER A 3 44.18 41.74 8.49
CA SER A 3 43.64 40.90 9.55
C SER A 3 42.32 40.30 9.05
N GLN A 4 42.26 38.98 8.88
CA GLN A 4 40.97 38.30 8.79
C GLN A 4 40.43 38.10 10.20
N SER A 5 39.77 39.15 10.69
CA SER A 5 38.91 39.10 11.85
C SER A 5 37.64 38.34 11.46
N ILE A 6 37.45 37.11 11.96
CA ILE A 6 36.10 36.54 12.01
C ILE A 6 35.44 37.13 13.26
N LEU A 7 34.86 38.30 13.08
CA LEU A 7 33.77 38.80 13.92
C LEU A 7 32.58 37.86 13.70
N VAL A 8 32.10 37.18 14.74
CA VAL A 8 30.66 36.80 14.78
C VAL A 8 29.85 38.03 15.22
N GLN A 9 30.09 39.16 14.55
CA GLN A 9 29.11 40.21 14.30
C GLN A 9 28.73 40.09 12.82
N SER A 10 28.04 39.02 12.45
CA SER A 10 27.00 39.20 11.45
C SER A 10 25.83 39.85 12.17
N TYR A 11 25.42 41.01 11.68
CA TYR A 11 24.07 41.54 11.85
C TYR A 11 23.07 40.45 11.40
N PHE A 12 22.73 39.49 12.26
CA PHE A 12 21.56 38.65 12.05
C PHE A 12 20.34 39.45 12.52
N GLN A 13 19.97 40.48 11.73
CA GLN A 13 18.60 40.98 11.73
C GLN A 13 17.76 39.85 11.11
N PHE A 14 17.04 39.14 11.96
CA PHE A 14 16.23 37.98 11.59
C PHE A 14 15.04 38.38 10.69
N GLY A 15 15.26 38.36 9.38
CA GLY A 15 14.22 38.16 8.38
C GLY A 15 14.11 36.66 8.04
N ARG A 16 12.89 36.14 7.96
CA ARG A 16 12.55 34.75 7.62
C ARG A 16 13.31 34.25 6.37
N GLY A 17 14.33 33.42 6.54
CA GLY A 17 15.08 32.78 5.44
C GLY A 17 16.10 31.79 6.00
N GLY A 18 16.15 30.58 5.46
CA GLY A 18 16.88 29.43 6.00
C GLY A 18 18.40 29.61 6.14
N TRP A 19 18.94 28.95 7.16
CA TRP A 19 20.37 28.74 7.38
C TRP A 19 20.85 27.66 6.42
N GLY A 20 21.72 28.01 5.47
CA GLY A 20 22.29 27.02 4.58
C GLY A 20 23.11 27.69 3.49
N LYS A 21 24.39 27.95 3.78
CA LYS A 21 25.54 27.77 2.85
C LYS A 21 26.90 28.32 3.32
N GLU A 22 27.05 28.94 4.50
CA GLU A 22 28.34 29.58 4.86
C GLU A 22 29.09 29.06 6.11
N LEU A 23 28.68 27.95 6.75
CA LEU A 23 29.40 27.43 7.94
C LEU A 23 30.27 26.17 7.70
N GLY A 24 30.46 25.73 6.45
CA GLY A 24 31.15 24.46 6.15
C GLY A 24 32.69 24.46 6.11
N LEU A 25 33.38 25.45 6.70
CA LEU A 25 34.84 25.67 6.48
C LEU A 25 35.71 25.70 7.76
N PHE A 26 35.28 25.14 8.89
CA PHE A 26 36.00 25.31 10.17
C PHE A 26 37.00 24.20 10.56
N SER A 27 37.16 23.13 9.78
CA SER A 27 37.93 21.93 10.18
C SER A 27 39.45 22.00 9.96
N SER A 28 40.00 23.11 9.43
CA SER A 28 41.44 23.20 9.09
C SER A 28 42.10 24.56 9.40
N PHE A 29 41.44 25.43 10.17
CA PHE A 29 41.98 26.75 10.50
C PHE A 29 42.37 26.85 11.97
N THR A 30 43.55 27.39 12.24
CA THR A 30 43.92 27.91 13.56
C THR A 30 43.28 29.29 13.70
N PHE A 31 42.33 29.44 14.62
CA PHE A 31 41.55 30.67 14.75
C PHE A 31 42.23 31.68 15.66
N MET A 32 42.30 32.93 15.19
CA MET A 32 42.94 34.03 15.93
C MET A 32 42.21 34.37 17.23
N PHE A 33 40.87 34.31 17.29
CA PHE A 33 40.06 34.40 18.51
C PHE A 33 38.62 33.93 18.22
N PHE A 34 37.83 33.64 19.26
CA PHE A 34 36.41 33.33 19.15
C PHE A 34 35.57 34.27 20.01
N GLU A 35 34.53 34.87 19.43
CA GLU A 35 33.48 35.59 20.16
C GLU A 35 32.12 34.99 19.80
N ILE A 36 31.43 34.43 20.79
CA ILE A 36 30.14 33.76 20.65
C ILE A 36 29.09 34.62 21.36
N GLN A 37 28.15 35.14 20.57
CA GLN A 37 26.99 35.88 21.07
C GLN A 37 25.73 35.42 20.34
N ILE A 38 24.86 34.69 21.05
CA ILE A 38 23.67 34.08 20.47
C ILE A 38 22.43 34.48 21.27
N GLN A 39 21.62 35.36 20.69
CA GLN A 39 20.42 35.83 21.38
C GLN A 39 19.25 34.86 21.22
N ASN A 40 19.03 34.33 20.02
CA ASN A 40 17.91 33.46 19.68
C ASN A 40 18.32 32.43 18.62
N GLY A 41 17.67 31.26 18.64
CA GLY A 41 17.84 30.19 17.66
C GLY A 41 17.25 28.89 18.19
N ALA A 42 16.95 27.95 17.29
CA ALA A 42 16.52 26.60 17.65
C ALA A 42 17.61 25.60 17.26
N ASN A 43 17.90 24.63 18.13
CA ASN A 43 18.96 23.62 17.97
C ASN A 43 20.37 24.22 17.82
N VAL A 44 20.61 25.37 18.44
CA VAL A 44 21.85 26.13 18.43
C VAL A 44 23.03 25.29 18.93
N VAL A 45 22.89 24.61 20.07
CA VAL A 45 23.98 23.84 20.67
C VAL A 45 24.39 22.69 19.74
N LYS A 46 23.43 22.06 19.07
CA LYS A 46 23.73 21.01 18.08
C LYS A 46 24.51 21.55 16.88
N GLU A 47 24.08 22.69 16.33
CA GLU A 47 24.81 23.34 15.23
C GLU A 47 26.21 23.80 15.66
N LEU A 48 26.36 24.32 16.87
CA LEU A 48 27.67 24.68 17.42
C LEU A 48 28.57 23.45 17.58
N GLU A 49 28.00 22.32 17.99
CA GLU A 49 28.73 21.06 18.17
C GLU A 49 29.21 20.49 16.83
N ASP A 50 28.35 20.49 15.80
CA ASP A 50 28.68 20.00 14.46
C ASP A 50 29.80 20.83 13.80
N ASN A 51 29.86 22.14 14.10
CA ASN A 51 30.83 23.06 13.48
C ASN A 51 32.09 23.32 14.34
N LEU A 52 31.95 23.41 15.67
CA LEU A 52 33.05 23.76 16.58
C LEU A 52 33.58 22.56 17.38
N GLY A 53 32.94 21.39 17.31
CA GLY A 53 33.36 20.20 18.04
C GLY A 53 34.74 19.67 17.69
N MET A 54 35.23 19.98 16.48
CA MET A 54 36.54 19.57 15.99
C MET A 54 37.66 20.58 16.29
N VAL A 55 37.33 21.76 16.83
CA VAL A 55 38.33 22.79 17.15
C VAL A 55 39.19 22.33 18.31
N GLU A 56 40.51 22.26 18.09
CA GLU A 56 41.49 21.82 19.09
C GLU A 56 42.25 22.98 19.75
N GLU A 57 42.44 24.08 19.04
CA GLU A 57 43.30 25.18 19.47
C GLU A 57 42.72 26.54 19.09
N ILE A 58 42.83 27.51 20.01
CA ILE A 58 42.47 28.91 19.82
C ILE A 58 43.73 29.75 20.06
N GLU A 59 44.15 30.58 19.10
CA GLU A 59 45.40 31.35 19.22
C GLU A 59 45.29 32.58 20.14
N GLY A 60 44.14 33.25 20.18
CA GLY A 60 43.89 34.43 21.02
C GLY A 60 42.98 34.09 22.18
N TYR A 61 41.85 34.78 22.28
CA TYR A 61 40.89 34.62 23.37
C TYR A 61 39.59 33.92 22.94
N LEU A 62 38.88 33.35 23.92
CA LEU A 62 37.52 32.83 23.78
C LEU A 62 36.57 33.68 24.63
N LYS A 63 35.58 34.29 23.98
CA LYS A 63 34.55 35.11 24.63
C LYS A 63 33.17 34.53 24.33
N ILE A 64 32.39 34.29 25.37
CA ILE A 64 31.02 33.79 25.28
C ILE A 64 30.14 34.76 26.07
N ALA A 65 29.45 35.63 25.35
CA ALA A 65 28.71 36.72 25.95
C ALA A 65 27.26 36.77 25.44
N ARG A 66 26.30 36.99 26.35
CA ARG A 66 24.87 37.13 25.98
C ARG A 66 24.35 35.98 25.11
N SER A 67 24.83 34.76 25.38
CA SER A 67 24.46 33.55 24.65
C SER A 67 23.40 32.78 25.42
N TYR A 68 22.14 33.23 25.31
CA TYR A 68 21.03 32.71 26.13
C TYR A 68 20.60 31.27 25.84
N PRO A 69 20.70 30.74 24.61
CA PRO A 69 20.36 29.33 24.35
C PRO A 69 21.38 28.33 24.91
N VAL A 70 22.63 28.76 25.13
CA VAL A 70 23.74 27.88 25.51
C VAL A 70 23.63 27.45 26.98
N MET A 71 23.52 26.14 27.21
CA MET A 71 23.44 25.55 28.54
C MET A 71 24.76 24.93 29.02
N SER A 72 25.63 24.52 28.11
CA SER A 72 26.95 23.95 28.38
C SER A 72 27.94 24.30 27.26
N LEU A 73 29.24 24.34 27.56
CA LEU A 73 30.31 24.52 26.57
C LEU A 73 30.87 23.18 26.04
N ASN A 74 30.21 22.07 26.37
CA ASN A 74 30.56 20.72 25.91
C ASN A 74 30.61 20.56 24.38
N PHE A 75 29.99 21.47 23.62
CA PHE A 75 30.09 21.49 22.17
C PHE A 75 31.53 21.71 21.68
N PHE A 76 32.44 22.29 22.48
CA PHE A 76 33.89 22.28 22.23
C PHE A 76 34.53 20.95 22.65
N LYS A 77 34.17 19.86 21.96
CA LYS A 77 34.58 18.49 22.35
C LYS A 77 36.09 18.27 22.35
N LYS A 78 36.80 18.80 21.36
CA LYS A 78 38.23 18.56 21.17
C LYS A 78 39.15 19.70 21.57
N LEU A 79 38.64 20.80 22.12
CA LEU A 79 39.46 21.95 22.49
C LEU A 79 40.53 21.53 23.53
N ARG A 80 41.77 21.95 23.37
CA ARG A 80 42.89 21.60 24.26
C ARG A 80 43.68 22.82 24.70
N VAL A 81 43.81 23.83 23.85
CA VAL A 81 44.70 24.97 24.10
C VAL A 81 44.01 26.28 23.73
N ILE A 82 44.08 27.25 24.65
CA ILE A 82 43.82 28.67 24.38
C ILE A 82 45.14 29.40 24.61
N ARG A 83 45.78 29.89 23.55
CA ARG A 83 47.14 30.43 23.66
C ARG A 83 47.18 31.85 24.24
N GLY A 84 46.15 32.66 24.02
CA GLY A 84 46.11 34.03 24.54
C GLY A 84 47.14 34.98 23.91
N ARG A 85 47.54 34.76 22.64
CA ARG A 85 48.42 35.68 21.90
C ARG A 85 47.78 37.07 21.75
N ASP A 86 46.46 37.08 21.59
CA ASP A 86 45.59 38.26 21.70
C ASP A 86 44.65 38.08 22.90
N LEU A 87 44.52 39.12 23.72
CA LEU A 87 43.73 39.10 24.95
C LEU A 87 42.58 40.11 24.89
N GLU A 88 41.39 39.71 25.34
CA GLU A 88 40.27 40.61 25.50
C GLU A 88 40.61 41.66 26.57
N THR A 89 40.44 42.94 26.23
CA THR A 89 40.85 44.09 27.06
C THR A 89 42.32 44.02 27.51
N ASN A 90 43.20 43.40 26.71
CA ASN A 90 44.62 43.17 27.03
C ASN A 90 44.87 42.38 28.33
N LYS A 91 43.87 41.65 28.85
CA LYS A 91 43.97 40.96 30.15
C LYS A 91 43.41 39.53 30.14
N PHE A 92 42.31 39.28 29.44
CA PHE A 92 41.56 38.03 29.57
C PHE A 92 41.66 37.14 28.32
N ALA A 93 41.95 35.86 28.53
CA ALA A 93 41.94 34.85 27.47
C ALA A 93 40.63 34.06 27.42
N LEU A 94 39.88 34.00 28.52
CA LEU A 94 38.55 33.40 28.58
C LEU A 94 37.58 34.38 29.25
N VAL A 95 36.49 34.72 28.56
CA VAL A 95 35.48 35.66 29.03
C VAL A 95 34.09 35.03 28.90
N VAL A 96 33.40 34.81 30.01
CA VAL A 96 32.05 34.24 30.06
C VAL A 96 31.13 35.22 30.78
N LEU A 97 30.30 35.92 30.01
CA LEU A 97 29.56 37.09 30.49
C LEU A 97 28.07 37.05 30.12
N ASP A 98 27.19 37.24 31.10
CA ASP A 98 25.74 37.43 30.86
C ASP A 98 25.08 36.26 30.11
N ASN A 99 25.44 35.02 30.48
CA ASN A 99 24.82 33.82 29.94
C ASN A 99 23.77 33.28 30.91
N GLN A 100 22.51 33.67 30.69
CA GLN A 100 21.39 33.43 31.61
C GLN A 100 21.05 31.96 31.86
N ASN A 101 21.38 31.06 30.94
CA ASN A 101 21.06 29.63 31.02
C ASN A 101 22.26 28.70 31.08
N LEU A 102 23.48 29.24 31.07
CA LEU A 102 24.70 28.43 31.17
C LEU A 102 24.75 27.78 32.56
N MET A 103 24.77 26.45 32.60
CA MET A 103 24.77 25.66 33.84
C MET A 103 26.11 24.96 34.06
N GLU A 104 26.76 24.53 32.99
CA GLU A 104 28.02 23.80 33.02
C GLU A 104 29.02 24.41 32.02
N LEU A 105 30.32 24.27 32.28
CA LEU A 105 31.36 24.61 31.30
C LEU A 105 31.72 23.37 30.47
N TRP A 106 32.47 22.45 31.06
CA TRP A 106 32.79 21.16 30.45
C TRP A 106 32.50 20.02 31.44
N ASP A 107 32.02 18.89 30.92
CA ASP A 107 31.93 17.62 31.64
C ASP A 107 33.31 16.97 31.65
N TRP A 108 34.11 17.34 32.65
CA TRP A 108 35.48 16.87 32.83
C TRP A 108 35.59 15.36 33.09
N ASP A 109 34.50 14.72 33.53
CA ASP A 109 34.52 13.31 33.91
C ASP A 109 34.33 12.41 32.68
N LYS A 110 33.59 12.90 31.66
CA LYS A 110 33.41 12.23 30.36
C LYS A 110 34.38 12.67 29.27
N ARG A 111 35.04 13.82 29.44
CA ARG A 111 36.06 14.29 28.50
C ARG A 111 37.22 13.29 28.44
N ASP A 112 37.81 13.11 27.26
CA ASP A 112 38.98 12.26 27.10
C ASP A 112 40.10 12.75 28.02
N LYS A 113 40.59 11.85 28.90
CA LYS A 113 41.61 12.14 29.90
C LYS A 113 42.93 12.60 29.27
N ASN A 114 43.15 12.33 27.99
CA ASN A 114 44.30 12.79 27.23
C ASN A 114 44.13 14.21 26.66
N LEU A 115 42.94 14.83 26.80
CA LEU A 115 42.62 16.20 26.36
C LEU A 115 42.42 17.14 27.56
N SER A 116 43.52 17.51 28.24
CA SER A 116 43.48 18.60 29.24
C SER A 116 43.37 19.96 28.54
N LEU A 117 42.44 20.80 28.99
CA LEU A 117 42.37 22.20 28.54
C LEU A 117 43.46 23.01 29.24
N THR A 118 44.23 23.77 28.47
CA THR A 118 45.29 24.66 28.97
C THR A 118 45.09 26.07 28.44
N ILE A 119 45.36 27.07 29.28
CA ILE A 119 45.37 28.48 28.91
C ILE A 119 46.81 28.96 29.08
N GLU A 120 47.51 29.26 27.98
CA GLU A 120 48.95 29.60 28.02
C GLU A 120 49.19 31.02 28.55
N GLN A 121 48.37 31.99 28.12
CA GLN A 121 48.49 33.41 28.51
C GLN A 121 47.11 34.00 28.78
N GLY A 122 47.05 35.01 29.65
CA GLY A 122 45.82 35.72 30.01
C GLY A 122 45.07 35.16 31.21
N ARG A 123 44.14 35.96 31.76
CA ARG A 123 43.29 35.60 32.90
C ARG A 123 41.89 35.17 32.44
N MET A 124 41.06 34.73 33.38
CA MET A 124 39.65 34.37 33.13
C MET A 124 38.70 35.40 33.75
N PHE A 125 37.55 35.63 33.11
CA PHE A 125 36.51 36.55 33.60
C PHE A 125 35.12 35.89 33.52
N PHE A 126 34.40 35.87 34.64
CA PHE A 126 33.08 35.26 34.80
C PHE A 126 32.12 36.22 35.51
N HIS A 127 31.10 36.70 34.82
CA HIS A 127 30.13 37.59 35.45
C HIS A 127 28.73 37.41 34.87
N PHE A 128 27.71 37.59 35.72
CA PHE A 128 26.28 37.49 35.33
C PHE A 128 25.91 36.13 34.70
N ASN A 129 26.42 35.03 35.25
CA ASN A 129 26.05 33.67 34.82
C ASN A 129 25.23 33.01 35.94
N PRO A 130 23.93 33.35 36.07
CA PRO A 130 23.20 33.06 37.29
C PRO A 130 22.93 31.59 37.56
N LYS A 131 23.06 30.73 36.54
CA LYS A 131 22.89 29.27 36.68
C LYS A 131 24.20 28.49 36.67
N LEU A 132 25.34 29.15 36.46
CA LEU A 132 26.66 28.53 36.46
C LEU A 132 27.22 28.53 37.88
N CYS A 133 27.24 27.38 38.52
CA CYS A 133 27.78 27.26 39.88
C CYS A 133 29.27 27.56 39.95
N TYR A 134 29.69 28.24 41.02
CA TYR A 134 31.07 28.67 41.20
C TYR A 134 32.06 27.51 41.21
N ASP A 135 31.65 26.34 41.72
CA ASP A 135 32.46 25.12 41.77
C ASP A 135 32.92 24.66 40.37
N HIS A 136 32.15 24.93 39.31
CA HIS A 136 32.58 24.64 37.94
C HIS A 136 33.71 25.57 37.48
N ILE A 137 33.71 26.82 37.94
CA ILE A 137 34.77 27.81 37.67
C ILE A 137 36.04 27.41 38.42
N GLU A 138 35.94 27.00 39.69
CA GLU A 138 37.07 26.46 40.46
C GLU A 138 37.62 25.18 39.83
N LYS A 139 36.76 24.25 39.38
CA LYS A 139 37.17 23.03 38.68
C LYS A 139 37.93 23.36 37.39
N LEU A 140 37.48 24.35 36.62
CA LEU A 140 38.21 24.82 35.43
C LEU A 140 39.58 25.41 35.79
N ALA A 141 39.67 26.26 36.83
CA ALA A 141 40.93 26.86 37.25
C ALA A 141 41.95 25.78 37.67
N ASN A 142 41.48 24.74 38.36
CA ASN A 142 42.31 23.60 38.74
C ASN A 142 42.79 22.79 37.52
N VAL A 143 41.90 22.51 36.55
CA VAL A 143 42.26 21.75 35.35
C VAL A 143 43.24 22.50 34.44
N THR A 144 43.10 23.82 34.35
CA THR A 144 43.96 24.68 33.52
C THR A 144 45.30 25.02 34.19
N ASN A 145 45.59 24.47 35.38
CA ASN A 145 46.75 24.81 36.22
C ASN A 145 46.85 26.32 36.51
N PHE A 146 45.71 27.00 36.62
CA PHE A 146 45.66 28.42 36.94
C PHE A 146 45.78 28.62 38.46
N THR A 147 47.02 28.55 38.96
CA THR A 147 47.34 28.47 40.40
C THR A 147 46.88 29.67 41.23
N GLU A 148 46.67 30.83 40.63
CA GLU A 148 46.20 32.04 41.33
C GLU A 148 44.68 32.12 41.47
N GLY A 149 43.92 31.37 40.66
CA GLY A 149 42.45 31.47 40.60
C GLY A 149 41.93 32.84 40.13
N PRO A 150 40.66 32.93 39.70
CA PRO A 150 40.03 34.22 39.41
C PRO A 150 39.84 35.02 40.70
N THR A 151 40.07 36.33 40.67
CA THR A 151 39.82 37.19 41.83
C THR A 151 38.31 37.41 42.06
N ASP A 152 37.91 37.88 43.25
CA ASP A 152 36.51 38.20 43.56
C ASP A 152 35.89 39.24 42.59
N THR A 153 36.71 40.10 41.97
CA THR A 153 36.27 41.04 40.94
C THR A 153 36.16 40.41 39.55
N GLU A 154 36.92 39.35 39.30
CA GLU A 154 36.95 38.64 38.02
C GLU A 154 35.86 37.57 37.95
N ALA A 155 35.52 36.94 39.08
CA ALA A 155 34.44 35.97 39.21
C ALA A 155 33.63 36.18 40.51
N PRO A 156 32.77 37.20 40.61
CA PRO A 156 32.00 37.42 41.83
C PRO A 156 30.97 36.31 42.08
N LYS A 157 31.00 35.69 43.27
CA LYS A 157 30.02 34.67 43.71
C LYS A 157 28.58 35.19 43.80
N SER A 158 28.41 36.51 43.89
CA SER A 158 27.09 37.17 43.88
C SER A 158 26.46 37.23 42.49
N SER A 159 27.24 37.01 41.42
CA SER A 159 26.77 37.10 40.03
C SER A 159 26.83 35.78 39.25
N ASN A 160 27.40 34.74 39.87
CA ASN A 160 27.57 33.41 39.28
C ASN A 160 26.91 32.37 40.20
N GLY A 161 25.97 31.60 39.66
CA GLY A 161 25.26 30.57 40.44
C GLY A 161 24.35 31.14 41.53
N ASP A 162 23.84 32.36 41.37
CA ASP A 162 22.92 33.01 42.31
C ASP A 162 21.44 32.62 42.11
N LYS A 163 21.10 31.95 41.00
CA LYS A 163 19.75 31.46 40.67
C LYS A 163 19.71 29.96 40.32
N ALA A 164 20.64 29.17 40.87
CA ALA A 164 20.65 27.73 40.71
C ALA A 164 21.01 27.01 42.03
N ALA A 165 20.49 25.81 42.18
CA ALA A 165 20.85 24.92 43.27
C ALA A 165 22.21 24.26 42.98
N CYS A 166 23.27 24.80 43.56
CA CYS A 166 24.63 24.28 43.39
C CYS A 166 24.95 23.09 44.30
N ASN A 167 24.30 23.01 45.46
CA ASN A 167 24.46 21.89 46.38
C ASN A 167 23.46 20.79 46.02
N ILE A 168 23.86 19.94 45.07
CA ILE A 168 23.02 18.87 44.54
C ILE A 168 23.27 17.58 45.33
N THR A 169 22.25 17.10 46.04
CA THR A 169 22.28 15.78 46.68
C THR A 169 21.90 14.68 45.69
N PRO A 170 22.64 13.56 45.62
CA PRO A 170 22.28 12.45 44.76
C PRO A 170 21.03 11.74 45.28
N ILE A 171 19.99 11.61 44.47
CA ILE A 171 18.80 10.80 44.77
C ILE A 171 18.77 9.51 43.96
N LYS A 172 18.33 8.42 44.57
CA LYS A 172 18.17 7.13 43.90
C LYS A 172 16.76 7.04 43.29
N ALA A 173 16.70 7.06 41.96
CA ALA A 173 15.48 6.78 41.22
C ALA A 173 15.51 5.36 40.66
N THR A 174 14.38 4.67 40.57
CA THR A 174 14.26 3.32 40.02
C THR A 174 13.09 3.27 39.04
N ALA A 175 13.23 2.52 37.95
CA ALA A 175 12.20 2.40 36.92
C ALA A 175 11.69 0.96 36.86
N THR A 176 10.38 0.80 36.93
CA THR A 176 9.68 -0.46 36.69
C THR A 176 9.01 -0.39 35.33
N ALA A 177 9.60 -1.08 34.35
CA ALA A 177 9.20 -0.99 32.95
C ALA A 177 7.91 -1.79 32.66
N HIS A 178 7.04 -1.20 31.83
CA HIS A 178 5.85 -1.83 31.26
C HIS A 178 5.89 -1.73 29.72
N ARG A 179 4.89 -2.30 29.02
CA ARG A 179 4.87 -2.34 27.53
C ARG A 179 4.81 -0.95 26.89
N TRP A 180 3.94 -0.08 27.41
CA TRP A 180 3.68 1.26 26.85
C TRP A 180 3.98 2.39 27.84
N GLY A 181 4.77 2.11 28.87
CA GLY A 181 5.04 3.03 29.95
C GLY A 181 6.05 2.51 30.94
N THR A 182 6.35 3.31 31.96
CA THR A 182 7.18 2.91 33.11
C THR A 182 6.67 3.60 34.37
N ILE A 183 6.89 2.98 35.51
CA ILE A 183 6.69 3.61 36.82
C ILE A 183 8.06 4.00 37.33
N ILE A 184 8.28 5.29 37.59
CA ILE A 184 9.52 5.78 38.19
C ILE A 184 9.25 6.05 39.66
N SER A 185 10.09 5.50 40.54
CA SER A 185 10.04 5.65 41.99
C SER A 185 11.35 6.20 42.52
N TRP A 186 11.31 7.22 43.38
CA TRP A 186 12.50 7.80 44.01
C TRP A 186 12.24 8.22 45.45
N GLU A 187 13.29 8.30 46.24
CA GLU A 187 13.24 8.79 47.62
C GLU A 187 12.93 10.29 47.65
N ARG A 188 12.03 10.70 48.55
CA ARG A 188 11.64 12.09 48.73
C ARG A 188 12.83 12.92 49.22
N PHE A 189 13.12 14.03 48.54
CA PHE A 189 14.13 14.99 48.95
C PHE A 189 13.67 15.72 50.22
N ASN A 190 14.37 15.47 51.32
CA ASN A 190 14.13 16.14 52.59
C ASN A 190 15.00 17.40 52.68
N HIS A 191 14.36 18.54 52.91
CA HIS A 191 15.03 19.84 52.99
C HIS A 191 14.66 20.57 54.28
N TYR A 192 15.57 21.40 54.80
CA TYR A 192 15.36 22.10 56.08
C TYR A 192 14.16 23.06 56.03
N ASP A 193 13.87 23.65 54.87
CA ASP A 193 12.63 24.38 54.60
C ASP A 193 11.79 23.61 53.56
N PRO A 194 10.73 22.89 53.98
CA PRO A 194 9.92 22.08 53.06
C PRO A 194 9.22 22.92 51.99
N ARG A 195 9.10 24.24 52.18
CA ARG A 195 8.48 25.17 51.21
C ARG A 195 9.43 25.54 50.07
N ALA A 196 10.72 25.27 50.22
CA ALA A 196 11.70 25.59 49.18
C ALA A 196 11.61 24.64 47.98
N LEU A 197 11.09 23.41 48.19
CA LEU A 197 10.87 22.43 47.13
C LEU A 197 9.50 22.64 46.48
N LEU A 198 9.49 23.07 45.22
CA LEU A 198 8.27 23.32 44.46
C LEU A 198 7.75 22.02 43.83
N SER A 199 8.62 21.28 43.12
CA SER A 199 8.23 20.05 42.43
C SER A 199 9.43 19.16 42.10
N TYR A 200 9.17 17.98 41.53
CA TYR A 200 10.18 17.14 40.89
C TYR A 200 9.99 17.16 39.38
N LEU A 201 11.10 17.23 38.64
CA LEU A 201 11.11 17.19 37.19
C LEU A 201 11.75 15.88 36.74
N ILE A 202 10.98 15.08 36.01
CA ILE A 202 11.45 13.85 35.38
C ILE A 202 11.83 14.17 33.95
N PHE A 203 13.07 13.87 33.59
CA PHE A 203 13.54 13.96 32.21
C PHE A 203 13.70 12.56 31.65
N TYR A 204 13.19 12.34 30.44
CA TYR A 204 13.36 11.06 29.75
C TYR A 204 13.50 11.24 28.24
N LYS A 205 14.31 10.38 27.60
CA LYS A 205 14.46 10.34 26.14
C LYS A 205 14.71 8.95 25.59
N GLU A 206 14.30 8.72 24.36
CA GLU A 206 14.62 7.49 23.60
C GLU A 206 16.11 7.48 23.25
N THR A 207 16.80 6.36 23.45
CA THR A 207 18.22 6.22 23.13
C THR A 207 18.56 4.78 22.74
N LYS A 208 19.54 4.61 21.85
CA LYS A 208 20.13 3.30 21.53
C LYS A 208 21.34 3.01 22.40
N ASP A 209 22.07 4.05 22.78
CA ASP A 209 23.33 3.97 23.52
C ASP A 209 23.16 4.42 24.97
N GLN A 210 24.09 4.01 25.84
CA GLN A 210 24.13 4.38 27.26
C GLN A 210 25.12 5.52 27.58
N ASN A 211 25.60 6.24 26.56
CA ASN A 211 26.55 7.35 26.69
C ASN A 211 25.88 8.74 26.73
N VAL A 212 24.59 8.80 27.08
CA VAL A 212 23.82 10.03 27.10
C VAL A 212 24.36 11.04 28.13
N THR A 213 24.39 12.33 27.78
CA THR A 213 24.64 13.43 28.73
C THR A 213 23.39 14.29 28.93
N ILE A 214 23.37 15.07 30.01
CA ILE A 214 22.25 15.95 30.39
C ILE A 214 22.10 17.12 29.41
N TYR A 215 23.23 17.57 28.84
CA TYR A 215 23.34 18.81 28.07
C TYR A 215 23.66 18.60 26.58
N ASP A 216 23.92 17.37 26.12
CA ASP A 216 24.27 17.08 24.72
C ASP A 216 23.16 17.54 23.76
N GLY A 217 23.49 18.44 22.84
CA GLY A 217 22.53 19.02 21.88
C GLY A 217 21.36 19.80 22.51
N ARG A 218 21.44 20.13 23.82
CA ARG A 218 20.35 20.77 24.58
C ARG A 218 20.47 22.28 24.66
N ASP A 219 19.47 22.93 24.09
CA ASP A 219 19.25 24.37 24.22
C ASP A 219 18.28 24.69 25.35
N ALA A 220 18.38 25.91 25.87
CA ALA A 220 17.42 26.44 26.85
C ALA A 220 15.96 26.46 26.35
N CYS A 221 15.75 26.49 25.04
CA CYS A 221 14.42 26.55 24.40
C CYS A 221 13.85 25.17 24.00
N GLY A 222 14.57 24.07 24.22
CA GLY A 222 14.16 22.72 23.85
C GLY A 222 14.43 22.36 22.39
N GLY A 223 14.80 21.09 22.13
CA GLY A 223 15.22 20.61 20.79
C GLY A 223 16.06 19.33 20.76
N ASP A 224 16.42 18.82 21.94
CA ASP A 224 17.34 17.70 22.23
C ASP A 224 16.69 16.32 22.33
N GLY A 225 15.36 16.25 22.21
CA GLY A 225 14.58 15.04 22.37
C GLY A 225 14.34 14.62 23.83
N TRP A 226 14.82 15.38 24.81
CA TRP A 226 14.45 15.17 26.22
C TRP A 226 13.01 15.65 26.45
N LYS A 227 12.17 14.75 26.92
CA LYS A 227 10.83 15.07 27.42
C LYS A 227 10.92 15.37 28.91
N MET A 228 10.09 16.30 29.37
CA MET A 228 10.00 16.70 30.77
C MET A 228 8.58 16.42 31.28
N GLU A 229 8.49 15.85 32.48
CA GLU A 229 7.25 15.73 33.23
C GLU A 229 7.41 16.36 34.61
N ASP A 230 6.47 17.23 34.98
CA ASP A 230 6.46 17.92 36.27
C ASP A 230 5.57 17.16 37.26
N VAL A 231 6.13 16.86 38.42
CA VAL A 231 5.50 16.08 39.48
C VAL A 231 5.39 16.96 40.71
N GLU A 232 4.18 17.45 40.95
CA GLU A 232 3.86 18.30 42.10
C GLU A 232 4.26 17.66 43.42
N ASN A 233 4.85 18.46 44.32
CA ASN A 233 5.09 18.04 45.69
C ASN A 233 3.79 18.16 46.51
N LYS A 234 2.91 17.16 46.38
CA LYS A 234 1.55 17.17 46.98
C LYS A 234 1.52 17.21 48.52
N ASP A 235 2.63 16.93 49.20
CA ASP A 235 2.73 16.92 50.66
C ASP A 235 3.83 17.89 51.17
N ALA A 236 3.78 19.16 50.78
CA ALA A 236 4.73 20.19 51.25
C ALA A 236 4.69 20.48 52.78
N ASN A 237 3.84 19.78 53.56
CA ASN A 237 3.64 19.97 55.00
C ASN A 237 4.14 18.78 55.85
N VAL A 238 5.15 18.06 55.38
CA VAL A 238 5.74 16.93 56.12
C VAL A 238 6.96 17.43 56.89
N ALA A 239 6.81 17.58 58.20
CA ALA A 239 7.90 17.92 59.11
C ALA A 239 8.35 16.66 59.86
N LEU A 240 9.66 16.50 60.04
CA LEU A 240 10.22 15.49 60.94
C LEU A 240 9.69 15.74 62.37
N PRO A 241 9.28 14.71 63.13
CA PRO A 241 8.92 14.88 64.53
C PRO A 241 10.15 15.34 65.31
N THR A 242 10.10 16.58 65.83
CA THR A 242 11.27 17.24 66.45
C THR A 242 11.66 16.69 67.82
N ASN A 243 11.01 15.64 68.34
CA ASN A 243 11.27 15.10 69.67
C ASN A 243 11.13 13.57 69.70
N MET A 244 12.21 12.83 69.38
CA MET A 244 12.39 11.48 69.86
C MET A 244 13.84 11.31 70.36
N THR A 245 13.96 11.14 71.67
CA THR A 245 15.18 10.73 72.37
C THR A 245 15.77 9.48 71.75
N ALA A 246 17.10 9.45 71.66
CA ALA A 246 17.92 8.38 71.08
C ALA A 246 17.46 6.96 71.46
N ALA A 247 16.85 6.28 70.51
CA ALA A 247 16.79 4.82 70.39
C ALA A 247 16.87 4.47 68.90
N GLU A 248 17.59 3.41 68.57
CA GLU A 248 18.10 3.06 67.23
C GLU A 248 17.07 2.95 66.09
N PRO A 249 17.48 3.13 64.82
CA PRO A 249 16.59 3.43 63.71
C PRO A 249 16.19 2.18 62.92
N SER A 250 14.93 1.76 63.05
CA SER A 250 14.20 1.18 61.91
C SER A 250 13.53 2.35 61.19
N SER A 251 13.98 2.66 59.97
CA SER A 251 13.42 3.60 58.97
C SER A 251 12.53 4.74 59.50
N PRO A 252 12.92 6.03 59.35
CA PRO A 252 12.10 7.13 59.87
C PRO A 252 10.78 7.23 59.10
N ASP A 253 9.70 6.70 59.66
CA ASP A 253 8.35 6.89 59.15
C ASP A 253 8.00 8.39 59.18
N LEU A 254 7.76 8.96 58.00
CA LEU A 254 7.38 10.37 57.83
C LEU A 254 5.87 10.50 58.08
N TYR A 255 5.45 11.41 58.96
CA TYR A 255 4.04 11.69 59.23
C TYR A 255 3.70 13.12 58.80
N ASN A 256 2.54 13.32 58.16
CA ASN A 256 2.07 14.67 57.84
C ASN A 256 1.48 15.37 59.08
N SER A 257 1.18 16.67 58.98
CA SER A 257 0.55 17.45 60.05
C SER A 257 -0.84 16.93 60.49
N ALA A 258 -1.43 15.96 59.77
CA ALA A 258 -2.69 15.30 60.10
C ALA A 258 -2.49 13.90 60.73
N GLY A 259 -1.25 13.46 60.95
CA GLY A 259 -0.93 12.15 61.55
C GLY A 259 -0.98 10.97 60.58
N ASN A 260 -1.07 11.20 59.27
CA ASN A 260 -1.04 10.13 58.27
C ASN A 260 0.40 9.78 57.92
N GLN A 261 0.68 8.48 57.83
CA GLN A 261 1.95 7.96 57.32
C GLN A 261 2.10 8.40 55.86
N VAL A 262 3.19 9.10 55.57
CA VAL A 262 3.52 9.60 54.26
C VAL A 262 4.56 8.67 53.66
N ASP A 263 4.32 8.25 52.42
CA ASP A 263 5.29 7.45 51.70
C ASP A 263 6.63 8.23 51.58
N SER A 264 7.70 7.56 51.97
CA SER A 264 9.07 8.05 51.82
C SER A 264 9.48 8.12 50.35
N HIS A 265 8.77 7.40 49.48
CA HIS A 265 8.99 7.37 48.04
C HIS A 265 7.89 8.14 47.30
N VAL A 266 8.31 8.85 46.25
CA VAL A 266 7.40 9.45 45.27
C VAL A 266 7.39 8.54 44.06
N THR A 267 6.20 8.30 43.50
CA THR A 267 6.02 7.49 42.29
C THR A 267 5.30 8.29 41.22
N GLN A 268 5.75 8.14 39.97
CA GLN A 268 5.12 8.74 38.80
C GLN A 268 5.06 7.75 37.65
N ILE A 269 3.95 7.76 36.91
CA ILE A 269 3.73 6.87 35.77
C ILE A 269 3.99 7.64 34.49
N LEU A 270 5.02 7.24 33.75
CA LEU A 270 5.24 7.69 32.38
C LEU A 270 4.41 6.81 31.42
N THR A 271 3.62 7.44 30.56
CA THR A 271 2.76 6.74 29.59
C THR A 271 3.18 7.04 28.15
N SER A 272 2.58 6.34 27.18
CA SER A 272 2.80 6.57 25.75
C SER A 272 4.26 6.35 25.31
N LEU A 273 4.95 5.38 25.92
CA LEU A 273 6.28 4.95 25.52
C LEU A 273 6.19 3.85 24.45
N LYS A 274 7.19 3.78 23.57
CA LYS A 274 7.29 2.71 22.58
C LYS A 274 7.66 1.40 23.27
N PRO A 275 7.06 0.25 22.91
CA PRO A 275 7.47 -1.06 23.41
C PRO A 275 8.89 -1.43 22.97
N PHE A 276 9.54 -2.32 23.73
CA PHE A 276 10.90 -2.81 23.46
C PHE A 276 11.89 -1.72 23.06
N THR A 277 11.83 -0.58 23.74
CA THR A 277 12.62 0.60 23.42
C THR A 277 13.38 1.04 24.66
N GLN A 278 14.67 1.33 24.49
CA GLN A 278 15.52 1.82 25.57
C GLN A 278 15.32 3.33 25.77
N TYR A 279 15.14 3.72 27.02
CA TYR A 279 14.98 5.10 27.44
C TYR A 279 16.06 5.44 28.48
N ALA A 280 16.63 6.64 28.34
CA ALA A 280 17.42 7.29 29.38
C ALA A 280 16.49 8.16 30.22
N TYR A 281 16.67 8.18 31.55
CA TYR A 281 15.91 9.05 32.43
C TYR A 281 16.72 9.54 33.62
N TYR A 282 16.31 10.67 34.19
CA TYR A 282 16.79 11.15 35.48
C TYR A 282 15.72 12.04 36.14
N VAL A 283 15.79 12.16 37.46
CA VAL A 283 14.89 12.99 38.26
C VAL A 283 15.69 14.13 38.88
N ARG A 284 15.16 15.34 38.87
CA ARG A 284 15.73 16.49 39.58
C ARG A 284 14.67 17.25 40.36
N THR A 285 15.06 17.89 41.45
CA THR A 285 14.17 18.81 42.16
C THR A 285 14.08 20.15 41.46
N TYR A 286 12.93 20.80 41.56
CA TYR A 286 12.72 22.19 41.20
C TYR A 286 12.45 22.99 42.47
N THR A 287 13.39 23.86 42.83
CA THR A 287 13.36 24.66 44.07
C THR A 287 13.19 26.15 43.78
N ILE A 288 12.83 26.93 44.81
CA ILE A 288 12.78 28.39 44.72
C ILE A 288 14.15 28.98 44.40
N ALA A 289 14.19 30.10 43.67
CA ALA A 289 15.44 30.69 43.16
C ALA A 289 16.44 31.10 44.26
N THR A 290 15.98 31.36 45.49
CA THR A 290 16.85 31.71 46.63
C THR A 290 17.51 30.50 47.29
N GLU A 291 17.05 29.29 46.98
CA GLU A 291 17.58 28.07 47.58
C GLU A 291 18.78 27.56 46.77
N ARG A 292 19.89 27.29 47.47
CA ARG A 292 21.13 26.80 46.87
C ARG A 292 21.23 25.27 46.88
N SER A 293 20.31 24.61 47.56
CA SER A 293 20.29 23.15 47.72
C SER A 293 19.19 22.50 46.87
N GLY A 294 19.49 21.35 46.31
CA GLY A 294 18.53 20.57 45.54
C GLY A 294 18.98 19.11 45.47
N ALA A 295 18.27 18.30 44.69
CA ALA A 295 18.63 16.91 44.46
C ALA A 295 18.52 16.52 42.99
N GLN A 296 19.36 15.58 42.57
CA GLN A 296 19.36 15.03 41.21
C GLN A 296 19.78 13.57 41.22
N SER A 297 19.12 12.73 40.43
CA SER A 297 19.55 11.35 40.20
C SER A 297 20.62 11.29 39.11
N PRO A 298 21.49 10.27 39.12
CA PRO A 298 22.26 9.94 37.93
C PRO A 298 21.32 9.57 36.76
N ILE A 299 21.83 9.67 35.53
CA ILE A 299 21.13 9.13 34.36
C ILE A 299 21.09 7.62 34.48
N GLN A 300 19.89 7.07 34.40
CA GLN A 300 19.63 5.63 34.42
C GLN A 300 18.89 5.23 33.15
N TYR A 301 18.88 3.93 32.87
CA TYR A 301 18.28 3.38 31.66
C TYR A 301 17.29 2.29 32.00
N PHE A 302 16.20 2.25 31.25
CA PHE A 302 15.27 1.11 31.27
C PHE A 302 14.87 0.77 29.84
N ILE A 303 14.45 -0.49 29.64
CA ILE A 303 13.88 -0.96 28.38
C ILE A 303 12.43 -1.30 28.65
N THR A 304 11.51 -0.71 27.89
CA THR A 304 10.08 -1.06 27.97
C THR A 304 9.88 -2.52 27.60
N LEU A 305 8.85 -3.15 28.17
CA LEU A 305 8.56 -4.55 27.86
C LEU A 305 8.20 -4.70 26.37
N PRO A 306 8.53 -5.84 25.74
CA PRO A 306 8.14 -6.09 24.38
C PRO A 306 6.62 -6.13 24.23
N SER A 307 6.15 -5.94 23.00
CA SER A 307 4.74 -6.01 22.64
C SER A 307 4.58 -6.80 21.35
N THR A 308 3.35 -7.03 20.91
CA THR A 308 3.09 -7.74 19.67
C THR A 308 3.73 -7.00 18.48
N PRO A 309 4.47 -7.68 17.60
CA PRO A 309 5.03 -7.07 16.40
C PRO A 309 3.92 -6.55 15.47
N SER A 310 4.23 -5.55 14.65
CA SER A 310 3.37 -5.20 13.50
C SER A 310 3.39 -6.29 12.43
N VAL A 311 2.47 -6.20 11.46
CA VAL A 311 2.42 -7.14 10.33
C VAL A 311 3.70 -7.13 9.50
N PRO A 312 4.10 -8.28 8.92
CA PRO A 312 5.11 -8.32 7.86
C PRO A 312 4.74 -7.40 6.71
N ARG A 313 5.74 -6.69 6.18
CA ARG A 313 5.55 -5.72 5.09
C ARG A 313 5.76 -6.36 3.74
N GLU A 314 5.19 -5.77 2.70
CA GLU A 314 5.44 -6.14 1.29
C GLU A 314 5.35 -7.64 1.03
N LEU A 315 4.32 -8.29 1.60
CA LEU A 315 4.05 -9.70 1.32
C LEU A 315 3.70 -9.86 -0.17
N SER A 316 4.45 -10.73 -0.83
CA SER A 316 4.28 -11.05 -2.25
C SER A 316 4.33 -12.55 -2.46
N ALA A 317 3.52 -13.02 -3.40
CA ALA A 317 3.51 -14.40 -3.84
C ALA A 317 3.67 -14.43 -5.36
N ARG A 318 4.74 -15.06 -5.84
CA ARG A 318 5.06 -15.17 -7.27
C ARG A 318 4.96 -16.63 -7.72
N PRO A 319 4.15 -16.94 -8.74
CA PRO A 319 4.12 -18.29 -9.28
C PRO A 319 5.39 -18.59 -10.05
N LEU A 320 5.97 -19.77 -9.81
CA LEU A 320 7.15 -20.26 -10.52
C LEU A 320 6.78 -21.31 -11.57
N SER A 321 5.80 -22.15 -11.25
CA SER A 321 5.31 -23.24 -12.10
C SER A 321 3.81 -23.45 -11.88
N SER A 322 3.25 -24.50 -12.49
CA SER A 322 1.87 -24.90 -12.23
C SER A 322 1.65 -25.42 -10.81
N SER A 323 2.70 -25.79 -10.07
CA SER A 323 2.58 -26.38 -8.73
C SER A 323 3.38 -25.67 -7.64
N ASP A 324 4.09 -24.58 -7.98
CA ASP A 324 5.04 -23.95 -7.08
C ASP A 324 4.80 -22.43 -6.96
N LEU A 325 4.84 -21.92 -5.73
CA LEU A 325 4.76 -20.50 -5.39
C LEU A 325 5.98 -20.09 -4.57
N GLU A 326 6.64 -19.01 -4.98
CA GLU A 326 7.61 -18.28 -4.17
C GLU A 326 6.87 -17.26 -3.31
N ILE A 327 7.03 -17.34 -1.99
CA ILE A 327 6.42 -16.43 -1.02
C ILE A 327 7.56 -15.61 -0.41
N SER A 328 7.44 -14.28 -0.45
CA SER A 328 8.47 -13.35 0.04
C SER A 328 7.84 -12.17 0.78
N TRP A 329 8.49 -11.69 1.84
CA TRP A 329 8.04 -10.54 2.64
C TRP A 329 9.24 -9.73 3.15
N LYS A 330 8.95 -8.58 3.76
CA LYS A 330 9.89 -7.76 4.53
C LYS A 330 9.58 -7.82 6.03
N PRO A 331 10.58 -7.64 6.89
CA PRO A 331 10.37 -7.55 8.34
C PRO A 331 9.36 -6.46 8.73
N PRO A 332 8.67 -6.64 9.87
CA PRO A 332 7.68 -5.68 10.37
C PRO A 332 8.30 -4.31 10.64
N GLN A 333 7.52 -3.24 10.47
CA GLN A 333 7.98 -1.86 10.68
C GLN A 333 8.36 -1.61 12.15
N THR A 334 7.51 -2.11 13.05
CA THR A 334 7.66 -2.05 14.50
C THR A 334 7.74 -3.48 15.03
N PRO A 335 8.94 -4.04 15.20
CA PRO A 335 9.09 -5.43 15.65
C PRO A 335 8.70 -5.61 17.12
N ASN A 336 8.75 -4.55 17.94
CA ASN A 336 8.35 -4.52 19.35
C ASN A 336 8.96 -5.66 20.19
N GLY A 337 10.15 -6.14 19.80
CA GLY A 337 10.82 -7.30 20.34
C GLY A 337 11.80 -7.86 19.32
N ASN A 338 12.55 -8.90 19.70
CA ASN A 338 13.41 -9.61 18.78
C ASN A 338 12.57 -10.62 17.96
N VAL A 339 12.44 -10.40 16.65
CA VAL A 339 11.68 -11.29 15.75
C VAL A 339 12.48 -12.57 15.52
N THR A 340 11.91 -13.71 15.90
CA THR A 340 12.60 -15.02 15.84
C THR A 340 12.21 -15.82 14.60
N HIS A 341 10.93 -15.81 14.23
CA HIS A 341 10.41 -16.60 13.12
C HIS A 341 9.16 -15.99 12.51
N TYR A 342 8.79 -16.51 11.35
CA TYR A 342 7.55 -16.19 10.65
C TYR A 342 6.67 -17.43 10.57
N TYR A 343 5.37 -17.22 10.78
CA TYR A 343 4.36 -18.25 10.62
C TYR A 343 3.60 -18.03 9.32
N ILE A 344 3.61 -19.01 8.43
CA ILE A 344 3.00 -18.91 7.11
C ILE A 344 1.89 -19.95 7.01
N VAL A 345 0.70 -19.51 6.61
CA VAL A 345 -0.45 -20.38 6.36
C VAL A 345 -0.98 -20.11 4.97
N GLY A 346 -1.09 -21.14 4.14
CA GLY A 346 -1.77 -21.05 2.85
C GLY A 346 -2.98 -21.95 2.79
N VAL A 347 -4.09 -21.45 2.26
CA VAL A 347 -5.33 -22.22 2.07
C VAL A 347 -5.75 -22.14 0.60
N TRP A 348 -6.04 -23.29 0.00
CA TRP A 348 -6.62 -23.37 -1.33
C TRP A 348 -8.07 -22.87 -1.30
N GLU A 349 -8.30 -21.72 -1.92
CA GLU A 349 -9.63 -21.18 -2.17
C GLU A 349 -10.21 -21.84 -3.43
N ARG A 350 -11.26 -22.65 -3.24
CA ARG A 350 -11.94 -23.33 -4.35
C ARG A 350 -12.77 -22.31 -5.14
N ASP A 351 -12.68 -22.39 -6.46
CA ASP A 351 -13.51 -21.56 -7.34
C ASP A 351 -14.99 -21.94 -7.18
N ASP A 352 -15.85 -20.94 -6.97
CA ASP A 352 -17.28 -21.16 -6.77
C ASP A 352 -18.02 -21.29 -8.12
N PRO A 353 -18.56 -22.48 -8.46
CA PRO A 353 -19.28 -22.67 -9.70
C PRO A 353 -20.58 -21.85 -9.77
N ALA A 354 -21.20 -21.51 -8.63
CA ALA A 354 -22.46 -20.79 -8.61
C ALA A 354 -22.31 -19.34 -9.11
N ILE A 355 -21.21 -18.66 -8.75
CA ILE A 355 -20.89 -17.32 -9.22
C ILE A 355 -20.64 -17.32 -10.73
N LEU A 356 -19.94 -18.34 -11.22
CA LEU A 356 -19.62 -18.46 -12.64
C LEU A 356 -20.86 -18.79 -13.47
N ALA A 357 -21.75 -19.65 -12.96
CA ALA A 357 -22.98 -20.05 -13.67
C ALA A 357 -23.97 -18.90 -13.93
N GLN A 358 -23.83 -17.74 -13.25
CA GLN A 358 -24.66 -16.56 -13.50
C GLN A 358 -24.41 -15.91 -14.87
N ARG A 359 -23.31 -16.25 -15.56
CA ARG A 359 -22.93 -15.65 -16.85
C ARG A 359 -22.90 -16.70 -17.96
N ASN A 360 -23.35 -16.29 -19.15
CA ASN A 360 -23.15 -17.09 -20.36
C ASN A 360 -21.81 -16.73 -21.00
N TYR A 361 -20.81 -17.62 -20.90
CA TYR A 361 -19.45 -17.43 -21.43
C TYR A 361 -19.31 -17.72 -22.93
N CYS A 362 -20.39 -18.12 -23.61
CA CYS A 362 -20.40 -18.27 -25.06
C CYS A 362 -20.60 -16.95 -25.81
N ASN A 363 -21.05 -15.89 -25.12
CA ASN A 363 -21.21 -14.58 -25.73
C ASN A 363 -19.84 -13.88 -25.85
N LYS A 364 -19.51 -13.33 -27.02
CA LYS A 364 -18.19 -12.70 -27.30
C LYS A 364 -17.85 -11.50 -26.40
N GLN A 365 -18.80 -10.98 -25.61
CA GLN A 365 -18.60 -9.86 -24.68
C GLN A 365 -18.26 -10.31 -23.24
N THR A 366 -18.35 -11.61 -22.93
CA THR A 366 -18.25 -12.15 -21.55
C THR A 366 -17.10 -13.13 -21.34
N THR A 367 -16.28 -13.41 -22.36
CA THR A 367 -15.09 -14.25 -22.19
C THR A 367 -14.07 -13.56 -21.30
N PRO A 368 -13.65 -14.15 -20.17
CA PRO A 368 -12.62 -13.56 -19.33
C PRO A 368 -11.33 -13.44 -20.15
N SER A 369 -10.74 -12.25 -20.19
CA SER A 369 -9.35 -12.12 -20.63
C SER A 369 -8.47 -12.88 -19.63
N PRO A 370 -7.45 -13.64 -20.07
CA PRO A 370 -6.53 -14.29 -19.16
C PRO A 370 -5.92 -13.22 -18.26
N VAL A 371 -6.13 -13.32 -16.95
CA VAL A 371 -5.42 -12.47 -15.99
C VAL A 371 -3.98 -12.95 -16.04
N LEU A 372 -3.12 -12.19 -16.72
CA LEU A 372 -1.68 -12.43 -16.70
C LEU A 372 -1.22 -12.49 -15.23
N PRO A 373 -0.39 -13.46 -14.83
CA PRO A 373 0.10 -13.56 -13.46
C PRO A 373 1.06 -12.40 -13.17
N GLY A 374 0.53 -11.24 -12.77
CA GLY A 374 1.31 -10.02 -12.55
C GLY A 374 0.50 -8.77 -12.19
N GLU A 375 -0.79 -8.72 -12.49
CA GLU A 375 -1.56 -7.48 -12.30
C GLU A 375 -2.38 -7.51 -11.00
N SER A 376 -1.93 -6.76 -9.98
CA SER A 376 -2.75 -6.41 -8.83
C SER A 376 -3.87 -5.47 -9.30
N THR A 377 -5.09 -5.98 -9.45
CA THR A 377 -6.24 -5.12 -9.75
C THR A 377 -6.60 -4.30 -8.53
N THR A 378 -6.04 -3.09 -8.41
CA THR A 378 -6.66 -2.03 -7.61
C THR A 378 -7.92 -1.61 -8.35
N VAL A 379 -9.08 -2.15 -7.94
CA VAL A 379 -10.38 -1.73 -8.45
C VAL A 379 -10.65 -0.32 -7.92
N GLN A 380 -10.35 0.71 -8.73
CA GLN A 380 -10.96 2.02 -8.52
C GLN A 380 -12.42 1.95 -9.00
N PRO A 381 -13.40 2.40 -8.19
CA PRO A 381 -14.77 2.45 -8.63
C PRO A 381 -14.91 3.50 -9.74
N SER A 382 -15.30 3.06 -10.93
CA SER A 382 -15.67 3.89 -12.06
C SER A 382 -16.80 4.84 -11.65
N GLN A 383 -16.47 6.09 -11.38
CA GLN A 383 -17.48 7.13 -11.26
C GLN A 383 -18.06 7.42 -12.65
N THR A 384 -19.34 7.10 -12.78
CA THR A 384 -20.23 7.50 -13.86
C THR A 384 -20.13 9.02 -14.06
N LYS A 385 -19.47 9.47 -15.14
CA LYS A 385 -19.50 10.87 -15.56
C LYS A 385 -20.86 11.17 -16.18
N THR A 386 -21.78 11.67 -15.35
CA THR A 386 -22.97 12.36 -15.82
C THR A 386 -22.56 13.72 -16.37
N THR A 387 -22.73 13.89 -17.68
CA THR A 387 -22.56 15.16 -18.40
C THR A 387 -23.52 16.20 -17.85
N ILE A 388 -22.99 17.26 -17.23
CA ILE A 388 -23.71 18.52 -17.03
C ILE A 388 -22.86 19.61 -17.66
N THR A 389 -23.31 20.08 -18.81
CA THR A 389 -22.89 21.30 -19.48
C THR A 389 -23.27 22.51 -18.63
N PRO A 390 -22.41 23.54 -18.55
CA PRO A 390 -22.93 24.90 -18.59
C PRO A 390 -22.26 25.71 -19.70
N SER A 391 -23.11 26.26 -20.56
CA SER A 391 -22.77 27.28 -21.54
C SER A 391 -22.52 28.65 -20.90
N ASN A 392 -21.76 29.46 -21.64
CA ASN A 392 -21.73 30.93 -21.66
C ASN A 392 -20.79 31.65 -20.68
N LYS A 393 -19.65 32.12 -21.23
CA LYS A 393 -19.27 33.55 -21.17
C LYS A 393 -18.37 33.92 -22.36
N PRO A 394 -18.41 35.19 -22.82
CA PRO A 394 -17.99 35.58 -24.16
C PRO A 394 -16.51 35.97 -24.26
N ALA A 395 -16.04 36.01 -25.51
CA ALA A 395 -14.71 36.39 -25.96
C ALA A 395 -14.37 37.87 -25.73
N ASN A 396 -13.08 38.13 -25.50
CA ASN A 396 -12.23 39.10 -26.22
C ASN A 396 -10.95 39.31 -25.40
N ASP A 397 -9.77 38.91 -25.90
CA ASP A 397 -8.83 39.90 -26.44
C ASP A 397 -7.66 39.24 -27.21
N SER A 398 -7.34 39.87 -28.32
CA SER A 398 -6.25 39.67 -29.28
C SER A 398 -4.91 40.15 -28.69
N SER A 399 -3.74 39.52 -28.88
CA SER A 399 -2.92 39.47 -30.11
C SER A 399 -1.50 38.93 -29.79
N PRO A 400 -0.63 38.65 -30.79
CA PRO A 400 0.26 37.47 -30.79
C PRO A 400 1.77 37.77 -30.80
N GLY A 401 2.59 36.74 -30.54
CA GLY A 401 3.97 36.70 -31.06
C GLY A 401 4.96 35.84 -30.27
N GLY A 402 5.51 34.79 -30.89
CA GLY A 402 6.74 34.11 -30.45
C GLY A 402 6.76 32.59 -30.68
N LYS A 403 7.34 32.12 -31.80
CA LYS A 403 7.76 30.70 -31.99
C LYS A 403 9.25 30.54 -31.53
N PRO A 404 9.87 29.34 -31.65
CA PRO A 404 10.05 28.38 -30.56
C PRO A 404 11.54 28.21 -30.19
N ARG A 405 11.85 27.76 -28.96
CA ARG A 405 13.21 27.27 -28.64
C ARG A 405 13.17 26.04 -27.74
N VAL A 406 13.88 25.01 -28.21
CA VAL A 406 14.22 23.76 -27.53
C VAL A 406 15.14 24.05 -26.34
N PRO A 407 14.97 23.33 -25.22
CA PRO A 407 16.10 22.84 -24.43
C PRO A 407 15.98 21.31 -24.27
N GLY A 408 17.03 20.49 -24.38
CA GLY A 408 18.36 20.70 -23.79
C GLY A 408 18.38 19.99 -22.45
N LEU A 409 18.98 18.79 -22.43
CA LEU A 409 19.24 17.96 -21.26
C LEU A 409 20.21 18.68 -20.32
N ASP A 410 19.75 19.10 -19.15
CA ASP A 410 20.59 19.40 -18.00
C ASP A 410 19.91 18.80 -16.76
N ASP A 411 20.69 18.02 -16.01
CA ASP A 411 20.33 17.42 -14.73
C ASP A 411 20.01 18.51 -13.70
N GLU A 412 18.72 18.71 -13.38
CA GLU A 412 18.30 19.36 -12.15
C GLU A 412 17.57 18.34 -11.26
N GLU A 413 18.33 17.87 -10.27
CA GLU A 413 17.83 17.32 -9.04
C GLU A 413 16.72 18.22 -8.49
N CYS A 414 15.48 17.72 -8.45
CA CYS A 414 14.34 18.51 -8.02
C CYS A 414 14.49 18.91 -6.54
N GLU A 415 14.92 20.14 -6.30
CA GLU A 415 14.70 20.81 -5.02
C GLU A 415 13.18 20.89 -4.77
N CYS A 416 12.75 20.45 -3.58
CA CYS A 416 11.39 20.63 -3.08
C CYS A 416 11.09 22.12 -2.90
N ASN A 417 10.80 22.81 -3.99
CA ASN A 417 10.14 24.10 -3.96
C ASN A 417 8.76 23.89 -3.35
N LYS A 418 8.59 24.34 -2.10
CA LYS A 418 7.27 24.60 -1.50
C LYS A 418 6.56 25.69 -2.31
N LYS A 419 6.12 25.35 -3.52
CA LYS A 419 5.00 26.04 -4.15
C LYS A 419 3.79 25.67 -3.32
N ASN A 420 3.05 26.69 -2.87
CA ASN A 420 1.75 26.57 -2.22
C ASN A 420 0.89 25.53 -2.95
N THR A 421 0.94 24.28 -2.48
CA THR A 421 -0.08 23.29 -2.76
C THR A 421 -1.34 23.84 -2.13
N ASN A 422 -2.38 24.01 -2.94
CA ASN A 422 -3.68 24.45 -2.48
C ASN A 422 -4.05 23.69 -1.20
N ASN A 423 -4.53 24.42 -0.21
CA ASN A 423 -4.83 23.96 1.15
C ASN A 423 -5.81 22.75 1.19
N GLU A 424 -6.38 22.39 0.04
CA GLU A 424 -7.26 21.22 -0.14
C GLU A 424 -6.48 19.90 -0.27
N ASP A 425 -5.33 19.84 -0.93
CA ASP A 425 -4.60 18.58 -1.14
C ASP A 425 -3.93 18.06 0.14
N ALA A 426 -3.40 18.98 0.97
CA ALA A 426 -2.86 18.64 2.29
C ALA A 426 -3.98 18.20 3.25
N LYS A 427 -5.15 18.85 3.17
CA LYS A 427 -6.33 18.49 3.96
C LYS A 427 -6.96 17.17 3.50
N GLN A 428 -6.92 16.87 2.21
CA GLN A 428 -7.35 15.58 1.64
C GLN A 428 -6.41 14.45 2.10
N LYS A 429 -5.10 14.70 2.13
CA LYS A 429 -4.10 13.73 2.60
C LYS A 429 -4.22 13.48 4.10
N GLU A 430 -4.48 14.52 4.89
CA GLU A 430 -4.74 14.41 6.33
C GLU A 430 -6.07 13.70 6.60
N ASN A 431 -7.14 14.05 5.87
CA ASN A 431 -8.42 13.34 5.97
C ASN A 431 -8.30 11.86 5.59
N ASN A 432 -7.57 11.53 4.53
CA ASN A 432 -7.37 10.13 4.14
C ASN A 432 -6.60 9.36 5.22
N ARG A 433 -5.59 9.99 5.84
CA ARG A 433 -4.84 9.41 6.95
C ARG A 433 -5.70 9.25 8.21
N GLN A 434 -6.56 10.22 8.50
CA GLN A 434 -7.51 10.16 9.60
C GLN A 434 -8.54 9.05 9.38
N ILE A 435 -9.05 8.88 8.16
CA ILE A 435 -9.96 7.78 7.80
C ILE A 435 -9.27 6.42 7.97
N GLU A 436 -7.99 6.31 7.61
CA GLU A 436 -7.21 5.08 7.80
C GLU A 436 -7.03 4.74 9.29
N ILE A 437 -6.72 5.74 10.11
CA ILE A 437 -6.64 5.61 11.57
C ILE A 437 -8.00 5.25 12.18
N ASP A 438 -9.08 5.91 11.75
CA ASP A 438 -10.43 5.66 12.25
C ASP A 438 -10.94 4.28 11.86
N PHE A 439 -10.57 3.82 10.66
CA PHE A 439 -10.84 2.46 10.20
C PHE A 439 -10.08 1.41 11.03
N GLU A 440 -8.79 1.62 11.28
CA GLU A 440 -8.00 0.74 12.15
C GLU A 440 -8.56 0.72 13.58
N ASN A 441 -8.97 1.88 14.13
CA ASN A 441 -9.59 1.99 15.45
C ASN A 441 -10.96 1.31 15.50
N ALA A 442 -11.79 1.44 14.46
CA ALA A 442 -13.08 0.78 14.38
C ALA A 442 -12.92 -0.75 14.32
N LEU A 443 -11.94 -1.23 13.55
CA LEU A 443 -11.60 -2.65 13.51
C LEU A 443 -11.12 -3.15 14.88
N GLN A 444 -10.24 -2.39 15.55
CA GLN A 444 -9.78 -2.71 16.90
C GLN A 444 -10.94 -2.75 17.90
N ASN A 445 -11.91 -1.84 17.83
CA ASN A 445 -13.07 -1.83 18.73
C ASN A 445 -14.05 -3.00 18.52
N VAL A 446 -14.12 -3.56 17.31
CA VAL A 446 -14.97 -4.73 16.99
C VAL A 446 -14.27 -6.03 17.40
N VAL A 447 -12.96 -6.13 17.20
CA VAL A 447 -12.16 -7.31 17.56
C VAL A 447 -11.89 -7.36 19.07
N TYR A 448 -11.80 -6.20 19.73
CA TYR A 448 -11.52 -6.10 21.17
C TYR A 448 -12.82 -5.95 21.98
N VAL A 449 -13.42 -7.07 22.35
CA VAL A 449 -14.53 -7.08 23.33
C VAL A 449 -13.96 -6.72 24.70
N LYS A 450 -14.15 -5.47 25.14
CA LYS A 450 -13.87 -5.08 26.52
C LYS A 450 -14.68 -5.97 27.46
N ARG A 451 -14.03 -6.79 28.28
CA ARG A 451 -14.69 -7.43 29.41
C ARG A 451 -15.17 -6.31 30.34
N THR A 452 -16.49 -6.10 30.37
CA THR A 452 -17.09 -5.24 31.38
C THR A 452 -16.82 -5.84 32.76
N PRO A 453 -16.36 -5.05 33.74
CA PRO A 453 -16.24 -5.54 35.10
C PRO A 453 -17.63 -5.96 35.58
N VAL A 454 -17.76 -7.22 36.00
CA VAL A 454 -18.93 -7.68 36.75
C VAL A 454 -18.88 -6.95 38.09
N VAL A 455 -19.79 -6.00 38.28
CA VAL A 455 -20.03 -5.38 39.58
C VAL A 455 -21.29 -6.01 40.14
N GLU A 456 -21.10 -6.92 41.09
CA GLU A 456 -22.16 -7.42 41.96
C GLU A 456 -22.42 -6.41 43.09
N SER A 457 -23.73 -6.19 43.33
CA SER A 457 -24.38 -5.66 44.54
C SER A 457 -24.36 -4.15 44.84
N GLY A 458 -25.56 -3.55 44.72
CA GLY A 458 -26.32 -3.05 45.89
C GLY A 458 -26.01 -1.66 46.45
N TYR A 459 -26.87 -0.68 46.11
CA TYR A 459 -27.52 0.37 46.94
C TYR A 459 -27.65 1.72 46.19
N PRO A 460 -28.80 2.43 46.26
CA PRO A 460 -29.07 3.60 45.41
C PRO A 460 -28.95 4.93 46.16
N VAL A 461 -28.21 5.92 45.64
CA VAL A 461 -28.37 7.33 46.03
C VAL A 461 -28.03 8.31 44.89
N ASP A 462 -29.01 9.18 44.64
CA ASP A 462 -29.09 10.51 44.05
C ASP A 462 -28.58 10.90 42.66
N GLU A 463 -29.56 11.41 41.92
CA GLU A 463 -29.45 12.32 40.80
C GLU A 463 -28.93 13.70 41.23
N GLY A 464 -28.10 14.30 40.37
CA GLY A 464 -27.86 15.74 40.35
C GLY A 464 -26.38 16.10 40.39
N PHE A 465 -25.84 16.54 39.25
CA PHE A 465 -25.38 17.92 39.07
C PHE A 465 -24.68 18.04 37.71
N ASN A 466 -25.42 18.59 36.75
CA ASN A 466 -24.88 19.24 35.57
C ASN A 466 -23.92 20.36 35.99
N ARG A 467 -22.63 20.23 35.67
CA ARG A 467 -21.71 21.38 35.61
C ARG A 467 -21.10 21.49 34.21
N ARG A 468 -21.59 22.51 33.52
CA ARG A 468 -21.14 23.06 32.24
C ARG A 468 -19.62 23.27 32.26
N ARG A 469 -18.91 22.65 31.32
CA ARG A 469 -17.53 22.98 30.98
C ARG A 469 -17.54 24.21 30.06
N ARG A 470 -16.83 25.27 30.48
CA ARG A 470 -16.56 26.46 29.68
C ARG A 470 -15.72 26.08 28.45
N GLU A 471 -16.15 26.55 27.29
CA GLU A 471 -15.32 26.70 26.10
C GLU A 471 -14.24 27.77 26.37
N VAL A 472 -12.98 27.43 26.09
CA VAL A 472 -11.89 28.38 25.92
C VAL A 472 -11.03 27.92 24.74
N GLY A 473 -11.11 28.69 23.65
CA GLY A 473 -10.04 29.03 22.71
C GLY A 473 -9.10 27.92 22.23
N GLY A 474 -9.44 27.33 21.07
CA GLY A 474 -8.47 26.59 20.26
C GLY A 474 -7.44 27.54 19.64
N GLY A 475 -6.18 27.35 20.03
CA GLY A 475 -5.02 28.01 19.46
C GLY A 475 -3.92 26.99 19.17
N ALA A 476 -3.82 26.62 17.89
CA ALA A 476 -2.65 26.13 17.15
C ALA A 476 -1.69 25.10 17.80
N GLU A 477 -1.80 23.87 17.33
CA GLU A 477 -0.69 22.90 17.27
C GLU A 477 0.41 23.37 16.30
N PRO A 478 1.70 23.19 16.64
CA PRO A 478 2.77 23.08 15.66
C PRO A 478 2.99 21.61 15.28
N VAL A 479 2.61 21.30 14.04
CA VAL A 479 2.97 20.10 13.28
C VAL A 479 4.49 20.06 13.08
N PHE A 480 5.15 19.02 13.57
CA PHE A 480 6.54 18.71 13.20
C PHE A 480 6.59 17.75 12.00
N PRO A 481 7.38 18.06 10.96
CA PRO A 481 7.61 17.18 9.82
C PRO A 481 8.61 16.08 10.15
N SER A 482 8.25 14.88 9.74
CA SER A 482 9.13 13.73 9.50
C SER A 482 10.23 14.07 8.49
N HIS A 483 11.49 13.72 8.80
CA HIS A 483 12.47 13.44 7.77
C HIS A 483 13.28 12.17 8.06
N ASN A 484 13.37 11.39 6.99
CA ASN A 484 14.10 10.15 6.84
C ASN A 484 15.60 10.38 6.98
N VAL A 485 16.29 9.48 7.69
CA VAL A 485 17.72 9.22 7.48
C VAL A 485 17.83 7.87 6.82
N VAL A 486 18.26 7.90 5.55
CA VAL A 486 18.81 6.77 4.82
C VAL A 486 20.20 6.51 5.42
N GLY A 487 20.36 5.32 5.97
CA GLY A 487 21.64 4.80 6.44
C GLY A 487 21.56 3.28 6.34
N GLY A 488 21.92 2.75 5.17
CA GLY A 488 22.11 1.33 4.98
C GLY A 488 23.30 0.87 5.81
N ALA A 489 23.04 -0.02 6.75
CA ALA A 489 24.05 -0.85 7.37
C ALA A 489 23.48 -2.26 7.43
N GLU A 490 24.14 -3.17 6.73
CA GLU A 490 23.89 -4.61 6.78
C GLU A 490 24.01 -5.09 8.23
N ASN A 491 22.90 -5.58 8.79
CA ASN A 491 22.94 -6.23 10.09
C ASN A 491 23.39 -7.68 9.89
N VAL A 492 24.68 -7.89 10.14
CA VAL A 492 25.32 -9.19 10.33
C VAL A 492 24.73 -9.85 11.58
N PHE A 493 24.25 -11.08 11.43
CA PHE A 493 23.69 -11.91 12.51
C PHE A 493 24.76 -12.29 13.55
N PRO A 494 24.48 -12.24 14.87
CA PRO A 494 25.31 -12.90 15.87
C PRO A 494 25.04 -14.40 15.85
N SER A 495 26.05 -15.20 15.54
CA SER A 495 26.01 -16.65 15.59
C SER A 495 26.09 -17.16 17.03
N HIS A 496 25.10 -17.93 17.48
CA HIS A 496 25.23 -18.76 18.68
C HIS A 496 25.86 -20.12 18.33
N ASN A 497 26.93 -20.46 19.04
CA ASN A 497 27.61 -21.75 18.94
C ASN A 497 26.78 -22.85 19.62
N VAL A 498 26.22 -23.76 18.81
CA VAL A 498 25.77 -25.08 19.28
C VAL A 498 26.70 -26.11 18.63
N THR A 499 27.48 -26.81 19.46
CA THR A 499 28.36 -27.90 19.04
C THR A 499 27.54 -29.12 18.67
N VAL A 500 27.32 -29.33 17.38
CA VAL A 500 26.93 -30.62 16.80
C VAL A 500 27.69 -30.79 15.48
N GLY A 501 28.11 -32.04 15.24
CA GLY A 501 28.97 -32.55 14.17
C GLY A 501 29.05 -31.79 12.84
N GLU A 502 30.30 -31.63 12.44
CA GLU A 502 30.86 -31.26 11.13
C GLU A 502 29.99 -31.59 9.89
N SER A 503 29.33 -30.56 9.33
CA SER A 503 29.10 -30.43 7.87
C SER A 503 28.73 -28.99 7.47
N ASN A 504 29.56 -28.37 6.61
CA ASN A 504 29.33 -27.22 5.72
C ASN A 504 28.38 -26.07 6.14
N LYS A 505 28.97 -24.93 6.54
CA LYS A 505 28.31 -23.63 6.72
C LYS A 505 27.83 -23.04 5.37
N THR A 506 26.60 -23.33 5.00
CA THR A 506 25.72 -22.35 4.33
C THR A 506 24.90 -21.66 5.41
N ASN A 507 24.61 -20.35 5.33
CA ASN A 507 23.62 -19.69 6.20
C ASN A 507 22.27 -20.39 6.02
N GLN A 508 21.99 -21.41 6.83
CA GLN A 508 20.91 -22.34 6.60
C GLN A 508 19.69 -21.85 7.37
N TYR A 509 18.75 -21.24 6.64
CA TYR A 509 17.42 -20.96 7.16
C TYR A 509 16.70 -22.27 7.44
N ILE A 510 15.90 -22.32 8.51
CA ILE A 510 15.19 -23.51 8.93
C ILE A 510 13.72 -23.34 8.59
N ILE A 511 13.17 -24.29 7.83
CA ILE A 511 11.74 -24.36 7.50
C ILE A 511 11.19 -25.60 8.19
N ILE A 512 10.30 -25.39 9.16
CA ILE A 512 9.66 -26.48 9.90
C ILE A 512 8.21 -26.59 9.41
N PRO A 513 7.81 -27.71 8.77
CA PRO A 513 6.41 -27.97 8.49
C PRO A 513 5.65 -28.20 9.79
N SER A 514 4.49 -27.59 9.95
CA SER A 514 3.60 -27.85 11.09
C SER A 514 2.99 -29.26 10.94
N PRO A 515 3.25 -30.20 11.86
CA PRO A 515 2.79 -31.59 11.72
C PRO A 515 1.27 -31.77 11.83
N GLU A 516 0.56 -30.85 12.49
CA GLU A 516 -0.90 -30.90 12.68
C GLU A 516 -1.68 -29.96 11.74
N GLY A 517 -1.00 -29.05 11.06
CA GLY A 517 -1.61 -27.98 10.27
C GLY A 517 -1.82 -28.28 8.79
N ASN A 518 -1.03 -29.21 8.25
CA ASN A 518 -0.97 -29.50 6.82
C ASN A 518 -2.11 -30.45 6.43
N LYS A 519 -2.91 -30.03 5.45
CA LYS A 519 -3.98 -30.85 4.87
C LYS A 519 -3.70 -31.06 3.40
N THR A 520 -3.56 -32.31 3.01
CA THR A 520 -3.31 -32.71 1.62
C THR A 520 -4.46 -33.56 1.08
N THR A 521 -4.69 -33.46 -0.23
CA THR A 521 -5.57 -34.37 -0.97
C THR A 521 -4.90 -35.75 -1.09
N SER A 522 -5.65 -36.79 -1.49
CA SER A 522 -5.13 -38.16 -1.73
C SER A 522 -3.87 -38.21 -2.58
N ASP A 523 -3.72 -37.25 -3.49
CA ASP A 523 -2.64 -37.18 -4.46
C ASP A 523 -1.42 -36.37 -3.95
N GLY A 524 -1.42 -35.99 -2.67
CA GLY A 524 -0.33 -35.25 -2.02
C GLY A 524 -0.31 -33.74 -2.27
N VAL A 525 -1.38 -33.19 -2.86
CA VAL A 525 -1.53 -31.75 -3.13
C VAL A 525 -1.99 -31.01 -1.89
N PHE A 526 -1.39 -29.85 -1.57
CA PHE A 526 -1.80 -29.06 -0.41
C PHE A 526 -3.16 -28.37 -0.64
N GLU A 527 -4.15 -28.72 0.20
CA GLU A 527 -5.36 -27.92 0.45
C GLU A 527 -5.07 -26.82 1.46
N ARG A 528 -4.23 -27.14 2.46
CA ARG A 528 -3.76 -26.22 3.48
C ARG A 528 -2.32 -26.54 3.83
N PHE A 529 -1.48 -25.52 3.89
CA PHE A 529 -0.10 -25.66 4.34
C PHE A 529 0.21 -24.67 5.46
N GLU A 530 1.05 -25.10 6.39
CA GLU A 530 1.54 -24.34 7.53
C GLU A 530 3.05 -24.55 7.69
N PHE A 531 3.80 -23.46 7.67
CA PHE A 531 5.25 -23.47 7.80
C PHE A 531 5.72 -22.45 8.83
N VAL A 532 6.73 -22.83 9.59
CA VAL A 532 7.50 -21.93 10.46
C VAL A 532 8.85 -21.68 9.81
N VAL A 533 9.18 -20.42 9.52
CA VAL A 533 10.40 -20.02 8.83
C VAL A 533 11.30 -19.20 9.76
N TYR A 534 12.51 -19.70 10.01
CA TYR A 534 13.53 -19.05 10.83
C TYR A 534 14.66 -18.51 9.95
N GLY A 535 15.10 -17.28 10.21
CA GLY A 535 16.29 -16.69 9.57
C GLY A 535 16.14 -16.30 8.10
N ALA A 536 14.96 -16.46 7.49
CA ALA A 536 14.67 -16.05 6.11
C ALA A 536 13.34 -15.29 6.02
N THR A 537 13.23 -14.47 4.98
CA THR A 537 12.02 -13.72 4.63
C THR A 537 11.42 -14.14 3.29
N SER A 538 11.86 -15.29 2.76
CA SER A 538 11.27 -15.90 1.56
C SER A 538 11.48 -17.42 1.56
N PHE A 539 10.56 -18.15 0.92
CA PHE A 539 10.72 -19.57 0.61
C PHE A 539 9.76 -20.01 -0.50
N ILE A 540 9.99 -21.22 -1.03
CA ILE A 540 9.20 -21.80 -2.12
C ILE A 540 8.33 -22.94 -1.57
N VAL A 541 7.03 -22.85 -1.77
CA VAL A 541 6.06 -23.93 -1.51
C VAL A 541 5.86 -24.72 -2.80
N ARG A 542 5.90 -26.05 -2.70
CA ARG A 542 5.71 -27.00 -3.81
C ARG A 542 4.48 -27.87 -3.58
N ASN A 543 4.09 -28.65 -4.58
CA ASN A 543 2.93 -29.56 -4.55
C ASN A 543 1.58 -28.82 -4.37
N LEU A 544 1.44 -27.68 -5.03
CA LEU A 544 0.19 -26.94 -5.13
C LEU A 544 -0.61 -27.38 -6.36
N SER A 545 -1.93 -27.18 -6.30
CA SER A 545 -2.82 -27.44 -7.43
C SER A 545 -2.58 -26.44 -8.56
N HIS A 546 -2.79 -26.85 -9.81
CA HIS A 546 -2.55 -26.01 -10.99
C HIS A 546 -3.70 -25.06 -11.26
N TYR A 547 -3.36 -23.85 -11.73
CA TYR A 547 -4.28 -22.73 -11.92
C TYR A 547 -5.22 -22.46 -10.72
N ALA A 548 -4.76 -22.79 -9.51
CA ALA A 548 -5.54 -22.76 -8.29
C ALA A 548 -5.22 -21.52 -7.47
N LYS A 549 -6.26 -20.94 -6.85
CA LYS A 549 -6.17 -19.73 -6.03
C LYS A 549 -5.81 -20.09 -4.59
N TYR A 550 -4.72 -19.53 -4.08
CA TYR A 550 -4.28 -19.70 -2.70
C TYR A 550 -4.32 -18.37 -1.95
N ASN A 551 -4.91 -18.41 -0.76
CA ASN A 551 -4.89 -17.32 0.22
C ASN A 551 -3.77 -17.59 1.22
N ILE A 552 -2.77 -16.71 1.24
CA ILE A 552 -1.52 -16.89 1.97
C ILE A 552 -1.44 -15.81 3.05
N ASP A 553 -1.39 -16.26 4.30
CA ASP A 553 -1.20 -15.44 5.49
C ASP A 553 0.24 -15.58 5.99
N VAL A 554 0.86 -14.47 6.40
CA VAL A 554 2.17 -14.45 7.08
C VAL A 554 2.07 -13.62 8.35
N GLN A 555 2.60 -14.16 9.46
CA GLN A 555 2.72 -13.48 10.76
C GLN A 555 4.19 -13.42 11.19
N ALA A 556 4.60 -12.33 11.82
CA ALA A 556 5.92 -12.19 12.43
C ALA A 556 5.82 -12.50 13.93
N CYS A 557 6.64 -13.41 14.43
CA CYS A 557 6.64 -13.81 15.83
C CYS A 557 7.94 -13.41 16.51
N ARG A 558 7.83 -12.78 17.68
CA ARG A 558 8.97 -12.43 18.53
C ARG A 558 9.26 -13.47 19.60
N GLU A 559 10.42 -13.33 20.22
CA GLU A 559 10.79 -14.07 21.42
C GLU A 559 9.82 -13.80 22.58
N THR A 560 9.55 -14.84 23.36
CA THR A 560 8.72 -14.81 24.57
C THR A 560 9.57 -14.43 25.77
N VAL A 561 9.11 -13.50 26.61
CA VAL A 561 9.82 -13.10 27.84
C VAL A 561 9.30 -13.92 29.03
N PRO A 562 10.16 -14.32 29.99
CA PRO A 562 9.71 -14.96 31.23
C PRO A 562 8.69 -14.08 31.98
N ASN A 563 7.64 -14.68 32.55
CA ASN A 563 6.52 -14.03 33.27
C ASN A 563 5.49 -13.27 32.41
N GLU A 564 5.47 -13.46 31.09
CA GLU A 564 4.42 -12.93 30.23
C GLU A 564 3.13 -13.80 30.33
N SER A 565 2.00 -13.24 30.79
CA SER A 565 0.73 -14.00 30.88
C SER A 565 0.23 -14.35 29.47
N PHE A 566 -0.01 -15.64 29.25
CA PHE A 566 -0.50 -16.20 27.98
C PHE A 566 -2.02 -15.96 27.84
N ASP A 567 -2.44 -14.71 27.86
CA ASP A 567 -3.79 -14.34 27.44
C ASP A 567 -3.85 -14.37 25.91
N SER A 568 -4.97 -14.80 25.31
CA SER A 568 -5.14 -14.86 23.84
C SER A 568 -4.96 -13.51 23.12
N ALA A 569 -4.95 -12.39 23.87
CA ALA A 569 -4.64 -11.04 23.40
C ALA A 569 -3.12 -10.71 23.41
N ASN A 570 -2.30 -11.54 24.06
CA ASN A 570 -0.84 -11.42 24.22
C ASN A 570 -0.11 -12.44 23.34
N SER A 571 -0.56 -12.67 22.11
CA SER A 571 0.23 -13.46 21.16
C SER A 571 1.55 -12.75 20.89
N ASN A 572 2.66 -13.48 20.99
CA ASN A 572 3.98 -13.03 20.56
C ASN A 572 4.07 -12.86 19.03
N CYS A 573 3.03 -13.24 18.30
CA CYS A 573 2.91 -13.09 16.86
C CYS A 573 2.02 -11.92 16.46
N SER A 574 2.40 -11.24 15.39
CA SER A 574 1.63 -10.16 14.77
C SER A 574 0.25 -10.63 14.29
N THR A 575 -0.59 -9.67 13.93
CA THR A 575 -1.72 -9.95 13.02
C THR A 575 -1.21 -10.47 11.67
N LYS A 576 -2.12 -11.02 10.86
CA LYS A 576 -1.80 -11.67 9.59
C LYS A 576 -1.67 -10.63 8.47
N SER A 577 -0.59 -10.71 7.72
CA SER A 577 -0.45 -10.11 6.39
C SER A 577 -0.96 -11.11 5.36
N MET A 578 -1.83 -10.70 4.44
CA MET A 578 -2.52 -11.61 3.51
C MET A 578 -2.24 -11.25 2.05
N VAL A 579 -1.96 -12.26 1.23
CA VAL A 579 -1.89 -12.13 -0.22
C VAL A 579 -2.60 -13.30 -0.88
N THR A 580 -3.29 -13.02 -1.98
CA THR A 580 -3.99 -14.03 -2.77
C THR A 580 -3.31 -14.18 -4.11
N ARG A 581 -2.97 -15.42 -4.49
CA ARG A 581 -2.30 -15.69 -5.77
C ARG A 581 -2.74 -17.00 -6.40
N ARG A 582 -2.81 -17.02 -7.74
CA ARG A 582 -2.97 -18.25 -8.52
C ARG A 582 -1.63 -18.83 -8.95
N THR A 583 -1.52 -20.16 -8.93
CA THR A 583 -0.45 -20.91 -9.60
C THR A 583 -0.60 -20.82 -11.12
N MET A 584 0.44 -21.18 -11.89
CA MET A 584 0.35 -21.15 -13.36
C MET A 584 -0.60 -22.24 -13.89
N SER A 585 -1.08 -22.06 -15.12
CA SER A 585 -1.79 -23.11 -15.85
C SER A 585 -0.85 -24.27 -16.16
N LYS A 586 -1.38 -25.50 -16.15
CA LYS A 586 -0.68 -26.69 -16.59
C LYS A 586 -1.06 -27.00 -18.04
N ASP A 587 -0.08 -27.21 -18.90
CA ASP A 587 -0.34 -27.48 -20.30
C ASP A 587 -0.91 -28.90 -20.52
N GLY A 588 -1.82 -29.03 -21.48
CA GLY A 588 -2.40 -30.31 -21.89
C GLY A 588 -3.54 -30.85 -21.02
N VAL A 589 -3.77 -30.31 -19.83
CA VAL A 589 -4.86 -30.80 -18.94
C VAL A 589 -6.26 -30.38 -19.37
N ASP A 590 -6.37 -29.31 -20.18
CA ASP A 590 -7.64 -28.82 -20.74
C ASP A 590 -8.00 -29.50 -22.09
N THR A 591 -7.38 -30.64 -22.41
CA THR A 591 -7.60 -31.39 -23.66
C THR A 591 -8.71 -32.43 -23.48
N ILE A 592 -9.66 -32.46 -24.40
CA ILE A 592 -10.72 -33.50 -24.43
C ILE A 592 -10.18 -34.77 -25.08
N ASP A 593 -10.42 -35.91 -24.44
CA ASP A 593 -10.09 -37.24 -24.95
C ASP A 593 -11.04 -37.62 -26.10
N SER A 594 -10.48 -37.70 -27.32
CA SER A 594 -11.21 -38.00 -28.55
C SER A 594 -11.72 -39.43 -28.62
N THR A 595 -11.17 -40.37 -27.82
CA THR A 595 -11.60 -41.78 -27.83
C THR A 595 -12.99 -42.00 -27.24
N LYS A 596 -13.43 -41.07 -26.39
CA LYS A 596 -14.75 -41.10 -25.75
C LYS A 596 -15.77 -40.21 -26.45
N PHE A 597 -15.42 -39.72 -27.64
CA PHE A 597 -16.25 -38.84 -28.42
C PHE A 597 -17.22 -39.63 -29.29
N LYS A 598 -18.52 -39.32 -29.20
CA LYS A 598 -19.58 -40.01 -29.95
C LYS A 598 -20.44 -39.00 -30.70
N VAL A 599 -20.88 -39.38 -31.90
CA VAL A 599 -21.82 -38.60 -32.70
C VAL A 599 -22.92 -39.54 -33.18
N GLU A 600 -24.16 -39.25 -32.82
CA GLU A 600 -25.32 -40.10 -33.09
C GLU A 600 -26.46 -39.30 -33.72
N PHE A 601 -27.26 -39.94 -34.58
CA PHE A 601 -28.46 -39.35 -35.17
C PHE A 601 -29.70 -39.90 -34.47
N VAL A 602 -30.42 -39.05 -33.75
CA VAL A 602 -31.56 -39.44 -32.90
C VAL A 602 -32.70 -38.44 -33.09
N ASN A 603 -33.92 -38.91 -33.27
CA ASN A 603 -35.13 -38.06 -33.39
C ASN A 603 -35.01 -36.91 -34.40
N ASN A 604 -34.44 -37.19 -35.58
CA ASN A 604 -34.26 -36.21 -36.66
C ASN A 604 -33.23 -35.09 -36.40
N SER A 605 -32.41 -35.21 -35.34
CA SER A 605 -31.30 -34.30 -35.02
C SER A 605 -29.99 -35.08 -34.79
N TRP A 606 -28.86 -34.42 -35.03
CA TRP A 606 -27.53 -34.97 -34.73
C TRP A 606 -27.08 -34.52 -33.34
N PHE A 607 -26.55 -35.44 -32.54
CA PHE A 607 -26.03 -35.16 -31.21
C PHE A 607 -24.56 -35.55 -31.11
N ALA A 608 -23.76 -34.72 -30.44
CA ALA A 608 -22.36 -35.00 -30.10
C ALA A 608 -22.18 -35.12 -28.58
N GLU A 609 -21.42 -36.12 -28.15
CA GLU A 609 -21.15 -36.43 -26.74
C GLU A 609 -19.64 -36.57 -26.52
N TRP A 610 -19.14 -35.92 -25.48
CA TRP A 610 -17.76 -35.93 -24.98
C TRP A 610 -17.70 -36.00 -23.44
N GLU A 611 -16.59 -36.51 -22.91
CA GLU A 611 -16.27 -36.40 -21.49
C GLU A 611 -15.44 -35.15 -21.20
N ALA A 612 -15.74 -34.49 -20.08
CA ALA A 612 -14.95 -33.36 -19.60
C ALA A 612 -13.57 -33.85 -19.10
N PRO A 613 -12.48 -33.07 -19.29
CA PRO A 613 -11.19 -33.41 -18.70
C PRO A 613 -11.30 -33.56 -17.17
N PRO A 614 -10.60 -34.55 -16.56
CA PRO A 614 -10.78 -34.88 -15.15
C PRO A 614 -10.22 -33.79 -14.19
N ALA A 615 -9.16 -33.09 -14.58
CA ALA A 615 -8.52 -32.04 -13.79
C ALA A 615 -8.19 -30.81 -14.67
N PRO A 616 -9.20 -29.98 -15.02
CA PRO A 616 -9.00 -28.79 -15.83
C PRO A 616 -8.29 -27.67 -15.06
N ASN A 617 -7.72 -26.70 -15.76
CA ASN A 617 -7.15 -25.50 -15.16
C ASN A 617 -8.25 -24.60 -14.58
N GLY A 618 -8.57 -24.81 -13.30
CA GLY A 618 -9.69 -24.15 -12.62
C GLY A 618 -11.02 -24.81 -12.97
N LEU A 619 -12.01 -24.01 -13.38
CA LEU A 619 -13.33 -24.49 -13.76
C LEU A 619 -13.55 -24.40 -15.27
N ILE A 620 -14.29 -25.36 -15.81
CA ILE A 620 -14.74 -25.33 -17.20
C ILE A 620 -15.96 -24.41 -17.28
N LEU A 621 -15.86 -23.38 -18.11
CA LEU A 621 -16.91 -22.38 -18.31
C LEU A 621 -17.85 -22.79 -19.46
N ALA A 622 -17.28 -23.21 -20.58
CA ALA A 622 -18.01 -23.57 -21.80
C ALA A 622 -17.15 -24.45 -22.73
N TYR A 623 -17.77 -24.94 -23.79
CA TYR A 623 -17.10 -25.67 -24.86
C TYR A 623 -17.33 -24.94 -26.19
N LYS A 624 -16.27 -24.80 -26.99
CA LYS A 624 -16.39 -24.37 -28.38
C LYS A 624 -16.31 -25.60 -29.28
N VAL A 625 -17.24 -25.66 -30.21
CA VAL A 625 -17.38 -26.76 -31.16
C VAL A 625 -17.04 -26.21 -32.54
N ASP A 626 -16.25 -26.96 -33.31
CA ASP A 626 -15.93 -26.63 -34.69
C ASP A 626 -16.28 -27.83 -35.57
N ILE A 627 -17.14 -27.57 -36.56
CA ILE A 627 -17.66 -28.57 -37.48
C ILE A 627 -17.32 -28.11 -38.89
N VAL A 628 -16.52 -28.93 -39.59
CA VAL A 628 -15.99 -28.61 -40.91
C VAL A 628 -16.32 -29.73 -41.88
N ARG A 629 -16.90 -29.34 -43.01
CA ARG A 629 -17.15 -30.24 -44.14
C ARG A 629 -15.84 -30.53 -44.89
N GLN A 630 -15.52 -31.79 -45.14
CA GLN A 630 -14.22 -32.20 -45.70
C GLN A 630 -14.11 -32.02 -47.22
N ASP A 631 -15.21 -32.13 -47.94
CA ASP A 631 -15.28 -32.13 -49.40
C ASP A 631 -15.36 -30.71 -50.02
N LYS A 632 -15.62 -29.67 -49.22
CA LYS A 632 -15.58 -28.27 -49.66
C LYS A 632 -14.66 -27.46 -48.73
N ALA A 633 -13.43 -27.22 -49.16
CA ALA A 633 -12.41 -26.45 -48.42
C ALA A 633 -12.77 -24.96 -48.13
N LYS A 634 -14.01 -24.53 -48.41
CA LYS A 634 -14.47 -23.13 -48.32
C LYS A 634 -15.73 -22.92 -47.47
N TYR A 635 -16.28 -23.96 -46.85
CA TYR A 635 -17.35 -23.79 -45.86
C TYR A 635 -16.72 -23.69 -44.46
N VAL A 636 -16.45 -22.47 -44.04
CA VAL A 636 -16.14 -22.14 -42.65
C VAL A 636 -17.47 -21.77 -42.02
N SER A 637 -17.88 -22.51 -40.98
CA SER A 637 -19.08 -22.15 -40.21
C SER A 637 -18.93 -20.70 -39.72
N THR A 638 -19.83 -19.81 -40.15
CA THR A 638 -19.79 -18.38 -39.78
C THR A 638 -20.10 -18.15 -38.29
N HIS A 639 -20.61 -19.17 -37.61
CA HIS A 639 -20.76 -19.24 -36.17
C HIS A 639 -19.79 -20.29 -35.63
N GLU A 640 -18.97 -19.95 -34.64
CA GLU A 640 -18.30 -20.93 -33.79
C GLU A 640 -19.35 -21.38 -32.76
N PRO A 641 -20.04 -22.53 -32.94
CA PRO A 641 -21.01 -23.00 -31.96
C PRO A 641 -20.34 -23.15 -30.60
N CYS A 642 -21.00 -22.63 -29.57
CA CYS A 642 -20.53 -22.70 -28.20
C CYS A 642 -21.67 -23.16 -27.31
N ILE A 643 -21.36 -24.04 -26.36
CA ILE A 643 -22.29 -24.52 -25.35
C ILE A 643 -21.71 -24.29 -23.95
N SER A 644 -22.51 -23.73 -23.04
CA SER A 644 -22.07 -23.53 -21.66
C SER A 644 -21.88 -24.86 -20.94
N LYS A 645 -20.99 -24.93 -19.94
CA LYS A 645 -20.79 -26.15 -19.14
C LYS A 645 -22.09 -26.59 -18.47
N LEU A 646 -22.88 -25.63 -17.99
CA LEU A 646 -24.16 -25.87 -17.34
C LEU A 646 -25.18 -26.52 -18.27
N ASP A 647 -25.31 -26.01 -19.49
CA ASP A 647 -26.24 -26.56 -20.49
C ASP A 647 -25.80 -27.95 -20.94
N TYR A 648 -24.50 -28.13 -21.18
CA TYR A 648 -23.95 -29.43 -21.53
C TYR A 648 -24.13 -30.47 -20.42
N ASP A 649 -23.98 -30.09 -19.15
CA ASP A 649 -24.16 -31.02 -18.03
C ASP A 649 -25.61 -31.44 -17.80
N ARG A 650 -26.58 -30.59 -18.17
CA ARG A 650 -28.01 -30.89 -18.05
C ARG A 650 -28.43 -31.98 -19.02
N GLU A 651 -27.94 -31.93 -20.25
CA GLU A 651 -28.38 -32.82 -21.34
C GLU A 651 -27.38 -33.95 -21.61
N LYS A 652 -26.13 -33.80 -21.16
CA LYS A 652 -25.00 -34.70 -21.41
C LYS A 652 -24.70 -34.94 -22.90
N ARG A 653 -25.27 -34.12 -23.77
CA ARG A 653 -25.12 -34.14 -25.22
C ARG A 653 -25.26 -32.73 -25.78
N TYR A 654 -24.65 -32.50 -26.93
CA TYR A 654 -24.75 -31.26 -27.69
C TYR A 654 -25.55 -31.50 -28.97
N GLU A 655 -26.69 -30.82 -29.12
CA GLU A 655 -27.46 -30.85 -30.37
C GLU A 655 -26.73 -30.03 -31.44
N ILE A 656 -26.39 -30.68 -32.56
CA ILE A 656 -25.75 -30.03 -33.71
C ILE A 656 -26.84 -29.30 -34.51
N PRO A 657 -26.79 -27.96 -34.62
CA PRO A 657 -27.79 -27.21 -35.35
C PRO A 657 -27.85 -27.60 -36.83
N LEU A 658 -29.07 -27.77 -37.37
CA LEU A 658 -29.30 -28.21 -38.75
C LEU A 658 -28.72 -27.26 -39.81
N ASP A 659 -28.62 -25.97 -39.50
CA ASP A 659 -27.97 -24.95 -40.35
C ASP A 659 -26.47 -25.17 -40.53
N VAL A 660 -25.82 -25.85 -39.57
CA VAL A 660 -24.40 -26.24 -39.63
C VAL A 660 -24.20 -27.50 -40.49
N LEU A 661 -25.26 -28.28 -40.73
CA LEU A 661 -25.26 -29.48 -41.59
C LEU A 661 -26.16 -29.28 -42.84
N PRO A 662 -25.89 -28.30 -43.71
CA PRO A 662 -26.82 -27.87 -44.76
C PRO A 662 -27.00 -28.88 -45.90
N SER A 663 -26.12 -29.90 -46.01
CA SER A 663 -26.23 -30.91 -47.06
C SER A 663 -25.52 -32.22 -46.68
N PRO A 664 -25.97 -33.37 -47.24
CA PRO A 664 -25.30 -34.66 -47.05
C PRO A 664 -23.81 -34.61 -47.47
N GLY A 665 -22.93 -35.26 -46.70
CA GLY A 665 -21.49 -35.21 -46.91
C GLY A 665 -20.67 -35.77 -45.73
N ASN A 666 -19.34 -35.74 -45.86
CA ASN A 666 -18.40 -36.12 -44.81
C ASN A 666 -17.99 -34.90 -43.99
N TYR A 667 -18.25 -34.95 -42.69
CA TYR A 667 -17.98 -33.86 -41.75
C TYR A 667 -16.95 -34.30 -40.72
N SER A 668 -16.13 -33.36 -40.26
CA SER A 668 -15.29 -33.52 -39.08
C SER A 668 -15.77 -32.60 -37.99
N ILE A 669 -15.80 -33.08 -36.76
CA ILE A 669 -16.07 -32.30 -35.56
C ILE A 669 -14.87 -32.36 -34.62
N ARG A 670 -14.56 -31.22 -34.00
CA ARG A 670 -13.59 -31.10 -32.90
C ARG A 670 -14.12 -30.14 -31.85
N VAL A 671 -13.71 -30.33 -30.61
CA VAL A 671 -14.19 -29.56 -29.46
C VAL A 671 -12.99 -29.05 -28.67
N ARG A 672 -13.08 -27.82 -28.16
CA ARG A 672 -12.12 -27.29 -27.18
C ARG A 672 -12.85 -26.78 -25.94
N VAL A 673 -12.15 -26.86 -24.82
CA VAL A 673 -12.62 -26.36 -23.53
C VAL A 673 -12.31 -24.87 -23.40
N ILE A 674 -13.23 -24.10 -22.83
CA ILE A 674 -12.95 -22.78 -22.26
C ILE A 674 -12.87 -22.96 -20.76
N SER A 675 -11.66 -22.94 -20.20
CA SER A 675 -11.41 -23.00 -18.75
C SER A 675 -11.25 -21.58 -18.18
N LEU A 676 -11.13 -21.45 -16.86
CA LEU A 676 -10.78 -20.18 -16.22
C LEU A 676 -9.39 -19.67 -16.64
N ALA A 677 -8.51 -20.55 -17.14
CA ALA A 677 -7.20 -20.19 -17.70
C ALA A 677 -7.28 -19.66 -19.13
N GLY A 678 -8.40 -19.88 -19.81
CA GLY A 678 -8.64 -19.45 -21.17
C GLY A 678 -9.05 -20.59 -22.09
N ASP A 679 -8.82 -20.41 -23.39
CA ASP A 679 -9.12 -21.41 -24.40
C ASP A 679 -8.07 -22.54 -24.35
N GLY A 680 -8.54 -23.77 -24.11
CA GLY A 680 -7.73 -24.98 -24.22
C GLY A 680 -7.46 -25.38 -25.68
N PRO A 681 -6.59 -26.38 -25.88
CA PRO A 681 -6.30 -26.92 -27.20
C PRO A 681 -7.54 -27.60 -27.81
N TRP A 682 -7.58 -27.66 -29.13
CA TRP A 682 -8.60 -28.42 -29.86
C TRP A 682 -8.36 -29.93 -29.68
N SER A 683 -9.45 -30.68 -29.50
CA SER A 683 -9.42 -32.14 -29.59
C SER A 683 -9.02 -32.61 -30.99
N ASP A 684 -8.67 -33.89 -31.09
CA ASP A 684 -8.57 -34.54 -32.39
C ASP A 684 -9.90 -34.51 -33.14
N LYS A 685 -9.82 -34.54 -34.47
CA LYS A 685 -10.99 -34.52 -35.34
C LYS A 685 -11.64 -35.89 -35.38
N LEU A 686 -12.94 -35.96 -35.09
CA LEU A 686 -13.76 -37.13 -35.36
C LEU A 686 -14.56 -36.92 -36.64
N TYR A 687 -14.58 -37.93 -37.50
CA TYR A 687 -15.26 -37.90 -38.79
C TYR A 687 -16.60 -38.64 -38.72
N PHE A 688 -17.65 -38.05 -39.29
CA PHE A 688 -18.98 -38.65 -39.39
C PHE A 688 -19.65 -38.28 -40.73
N VAL A 689 -20.60 -39.12 -41.15
CA VAL A 689 -21.23 -39.00 -42.48
C VAL A 689 -22.71 -38.68 -42.33
N VAL A 690 -23.14 -37.57 -42.92
CA VAL A 690 -24.56 -37.20 -43.03
C VAL A 690 -25.12 -37.81 -44.31
N GLN A 691 -26.04 -38.75 -44.18
CA GLN A 691 -26.67 -39.44 -45.32
C GLN A 691 -27.79 -38.59 -45.95
N LYS A 692 -28.06 -38.81 -47.24
CA LYS A 692 -29.18 -38.18 -47.96
C LYS A 692 -30.47 -38.91 -47.62
N GLU A 693 -31.53 -38.19 -47.28
CA GLU A 693 -32.87 -38.80 -47.20
C GLU A 693 -33.25 -39.38 -48.57
N THR A 694 -33.34 -40.71 -48.64
CA THR A 694 -33.85 -41.42 -49.80
C THR A 694 -35.36 -41.52 -49.68
N LEU A 695 -36.09 -41.09 -50.71
CA LEU A 695 -37.54 -41.32 -50.83
C LEU A 695 -37.87 -42.77 -50.48
N SER A 696 -38.88 -42.96 -49.64
CA SER A 696 -39.34 -44.27 -49.20
C SER A 696 -39.75 -45.13 -50.41
N THR A 697 -39.55 -46.44 -50.33
CA THR A 697 -40.03 -47.38 -51.36
C THR A 697 -41.52 -47.20 -51.64
N MET A 698 -42.31 -46.79 -50.64
CA MET A 698 -43.74 -46.52 -50.79
C MET A 698 -44.03 -45.24 -51.58
N GLU A 699 -43.18 -44.22 -51.45
CA GLU A 699 -43.30 -42.97 -52.23
C GLU A 699 -42.94 -43.21 -53.69
N TRP A 700 -41.92 -44.04 -53.95
CA TRP A 700 -41.61 -44.50 -55.30
C TRP A 700 -42.75 -45.32 -55.92
N ILE A 701 -43.37 -46.22 -55.16
CA ILE A 701 -44.55 -46.99 -55.62
C ILE A 701 -45.71 -46.05 -55.96
N PHE A 702 -45.96 -45.02 -55.15
CA PHE A 702 -47.02 -44.04 -55.41
C PHE A 702 -46.75 -43.22 -56.68
N ILE A 703 -45.50 -42.78 -56.89
CA ILE A 703 -45.08 -42.09 -58.12
C ILE A 703 -45.28 -43.01 -59.34
N CYS A 704 -44.86 -44.28 -59.25
CA CYS A 704 -45.06 -45.24 -60.33
C CYS A 704 -46.54 -45.53 -60.64
N LEU A 705 -47.40 -45.67 -59.61
CA LEU A 705 -48.85 -45.84 -59.77
C LEU A 705 -49.50 -44.62 -60.41
N LEU A 706 -49.07 -43.42 -60.05
CA LEU A 706 -49.59 -42.17 -60.59
C LEU A 706 -49.22 -42.02 -62.08
N VAL A 707 -48.00 -42.38 -62.46
CA VAL A 707 -47.59 -42.46 -63.87
C VAL A 707 -48.42 -43.50 -64.64
N LEU A 708 -48.67 -44.66 -64.05
CA LEU A 708 -49.45 -45.73 -64.69
C LEU A 708 -50.92 -45.31 -64.88
N LEU A 709 -51.51 -44.62 -63.91
CA LEU A 709 -52.85 -44.05 -64.00
C LEU A 709 -52.95 -43.01 -65.11
N VAL A 710 -51.96 -42.11 -65.23
CA VAL A 710 -51.89 -41.14 -66.35
C VAL A 710 -51.81 -41.87 -67.69
N LEU A 711 -50.99 -42.92 -67.82
CA LEU A 711 -50.92 -43.73 -69.04
C LEU A 711 -52.23 -44.43 -69.38
N VAL A 712 -52.98 -44.91 -68.37
CA VAL A 712 -54.30 -45.51 -68.58
C VAL A 712 -55.32 -44.47 -69.05
N VAL A 713 -55.32 -43.27 -68.45
CA VAL A 713 -56.19 -42.15 -68.87
C VAL A 713 -55.87 -41.72 -70.30
N ILE A 714 -54.59 -41.60 -70.65
CA ILE A 714 -54.15 -41.30 -72.03
C ILE A 714 -54.61 -42.42 -72.98
N SER A 715 -54.46 -43.69 -72.58
CA SER A 715 -54.89 -44.84 -73.38
C SER A 715 -56.41 -44.85 -73.61
N LEU A 716 -57.20 -44.51 -72.58
CA LEU A 716 -58.65 -44.39 -72.67
C LEU A 716 -59.08 -43.21 -73.55
N LEU A 717 -58.38 -42.07 -73.48
CA LEU A 717 -58.57 -40.93 -74.39
C LEU A 717 -58.25 -41.31 -75.84
N ILE A 718 -57.16 -42.06 -76.08
CA ILE A 718 -56.82 -42.57 -77.41
C ILE A 718 -57.90 -43.54 -77.92
N ILE A 719 -58.43 -44.43 -77.07
CA ILE A 719 -59.48 -45.37 -77.44
C ILE A 719 -60.80 -44.63 -77.74
N TYR A 720 -61.17 -43.64 -76.94
CA TYR A 720 -62.34 -42.78 -77.18
C TYR A 720 -62.20 -42.06 -78.52
N TYR A 721 -61.05 -41.44 -78.78
CA TYR A 721 -60.77 -40.76 -80.04
C TYR A 721 -60.79 -41.71 -81.25
N ARG A 722 -60.25 -42.93 -81.10
CA ARG A 722 -60.29 -43.98 -82.14
C ARG A 722 -61.68 -44.57 -82.38
N ARG A 723 -62.58 -44.52 -81.39
CA ARG A 723 -63.94 -45.07 -81.50
C ARG A 723 -64.88 -44.11 -82.22
N GLU A 724 -64.69 -42.80 -82.03
CA GLU A 724 -65.48 -41.75 -82.71
C GLU A 724 -65.14 -41.62 -84.20
N HIS A 725 -63.89 -41.92 -84.61
CA HIS A 725 -63.40 -41.67 -85.98
C HIS A 725 -63.14 -42.94 -86.85
N ARG A 726 -64.05 -43.91 -86.88
CA ARG A 726 -64.00 -45.03 -87.87
C ARG A 726 -64.88 -44.75 -89.12
N ARG A 727 -64.26 -44.27 -90.21
CA ARG A 727 -64.75 -44.39 -91.61
C ARG A 727 -63.70 -45.14 -92.46
N PRO A 728 -64.09 -45.90 -93.51
CA PRO A 728 -63.19 -46.76 -94.30
C PRO A 728 -62.24 -45.95 -95.23
N PRO A 729 -61.18 -46.58 -95.79
CA PRO A 729 -59.93 -45.92 -96.13
C PRO A 729 -59.96 -45.21 -97.49
N ALA A 730 -59.27 -44.08 -97.60
CA ALA A 730 -58.93 -43.44 -98.86
C ALA A 730 -57.40 -43.31 -98.98
N ILE A 731 -56.95 -43.59 -100.20
CA ILE A 731 -55.58 -43.79 -100.66
C ILE A 731 -54.73 -42.51 -100.57
N ASN A 732 -53.46 -42.69 -100.20
CA ASN A 732 -52.41 -41.66 -100.17
C ASN A 732 -52.34 -40.83 -101.46
N PRO A 733 -52.03 -39.54 -101.31
CA PRO A 733 -50.90 -38.98 -102.04
C PRO A 733 -49.86 -38.44 -101.06
N SER A 734 -48.62 -38.85 -101.26
CA SER A 734 -47.43 -38.22 -100.69
C SER A 734 -47.43 -36.71 -100.97
N VAL A 735 -47.44 -35.89 -99.93
CA VAL A 735 -47.20 -34.45 -100.05
C VAL A 735 -46.22 -34.00 -98.96
N ASN A 736 -44.98 -33.84 -99.40
CA ASN A 736 -43.97 -32.85 -99.06
C ASN A 736 -43.82 -32.34 -97.60
N PRO A 737 -42.63 -32.49 -96.94
CA PRO A 737 -42.36 -32.02 -95.58
C PRO A 737 -42.21 -30.49 -95.38
N GLU A 738 -42.61 -29.64 -96.33
CA GLU A 738 -42.21 -28.21 -96.33
C GLU A 738 -43.26 -27.19 -95.84
N TYR A 739 -44.38 -27.61 -95.23
CA TYR A 739 -45.31 -26.67 -94.59
C TYR A 739 -45.21 -26.68 -93.06
N ILE A 740 -44.07 -26.24 -92.55
CA ILE A 740 -44.03 -25.54 -91.25
C ILE A 740 -43.97 -24.05 -91.61
N PRO A 741 -45.08 -23.30 -91.59
CA PRO A 741 -45.01 -21.88 -91.84
C PRO A 741 -44.39 -21.22 -90.60
N VAL A 742 -43.10 -20.91 -90.71
CA VAL A 742 -42.51 -19.77 -90.01
C VAL A 742 -43.42 -18.58 -90.29
N TYR A 743 -44.13 -18.11 -89.26
CA TYR A 743 -45.01 -16.95 -89.34
C TYR A 743 -44.24 -15.77 -89.96
N LYS A 744 -44.59 -15.41 -91.20
CA LYS A 744 -44.09 -14.22 -91.87
C LYS A 744 -45.11 -13.12 -91.65
N LYS A 745 -44.70 -12.12 -90.88
CA LYS A 745 -45.47 -10.90 -90.61
C LYS A 745 -45.87 -10.23 -91.93
N ASP A 746 -47.17 -10.09 -92.20
CA ASP A 746 -47.66 -9.44 -93.41
C ASP A 746 -47.37 -7.94 -93.37
N SER A 747 -47.11 -7.33 -94.53
CA SER A 747 -46.68 -5.92 -94.66
C SER A 747 -47.77 -4.89 -94.27
N TRP A 748 -48.98 -5.34 -93.96
CA TRP A 748 -50.11 -4.52 -93.50
C TRP A 748 -50.46 -4.75 -92.01
N GLU A 749 -49.68 -5.55 -91.28
CA GLU A 749 -49.85 -5.75 -89.84
C GLU A 749 -49.18 -4.65 -89.01
N VAL A 750 -49.99 -3.90 -88.27
CA VAL A 750 -49.55 -2.76 -87.46
C VAL A 750 -49.27 -3.21 -86.02
N ILE A 751 -48.19 -2.70 -85.40
CA ILE A 751 -47.80 -3.04 -84.03
C ILE A 751 -48.85 -2.50 -83.03
N ARG A 752 -49.29 -3.35 -82.09
CA ARG A 752 -50.37 -3.06 -81.12
C ARG A 752 -50.23 -1.73 -80.36
N SER A 753 -49.00 -1.31 -80.06
CA SER A 753 -48.71 -0.07 -79.33
C SER A 753 -48.98 1.23 -80.11
N ARG A 754 -49.27 1.13 -81.41
CA ARG A 754 -49.50 2.29 -82.31
C ARG A 754 -50.96 2.50 -82.69
N VAL A 755 -51.84 1.71 -82.09
CA VAL A 755 -53.25 1.68 -82.44
C VAL A 755 -54.07 1.72 -81.15
N THR A 756 -54.93 2.72 -81.03
CA THR A 756 -55.85 2.85 -79.88
C THR A 756 -57.21 2.36 -80.32
N ILE A 757 -57.71 1.31 -79.67
CA ILE A 757 -59.05 0.76 -79.93
C ILE A 757 -60.04 1.60 -79.13
N LEU A 758 -61.12 2.06 -79.77
CA LEU A 758 -62.17 2.84 -79.15
C LEU A 758 -63.39 1.96 -78.89
N ASP A 759 -64.28 1.85 -79.88
CA ASP A 759 -65.55 1.12 -79.75
C ASP A 759 -65.63 -0.01 -80.77
N GLU A 760 -66.32 -1.10 -80.41
CA GLU A 760 -66.61 -2.18 -81.35
C GLU A 760 -67.63 -1.72 -82.39
N LEU A 761 -67.31 -1.88 -83.68
CA LEU A 761 -68.22 -1.52 -84.77
C LEU A 761 -69.12 -2.69 -85.17
N GLY A 762 -68.64 -3.92 -85.00
CA GLY A 762 -69.40 -5.14 -85.25
C GLY A 762 -68.51 -6.35 -85.47
N ASN A 763 -69.11 -7.54 -85.41
CA ASN A 763 -68.44 -8.81 -85.67
C ASN A 763 -68.94 -9.42 -86.97
N GLY A 764 -68.05 -9.58 -87.94
CA GLY A 764 -68.35 -10.17 -89.26
C GLY A 764 -67.74 -11.56 -89.42
N SER A 765 -67.95 -12.19 -90.58
CA SER A 765 -67.47 -13.54 -90.93
C SER A 765 -65.95 -13.72 -90.91
N PHE A 766 -65.18 -12.64 -90.72
CA PHE A 766 -63.72 -12.66 -90.65
C PHE A 766 -63.16 -12.15 -89.32
N GLY A 767 -63.97 -11.96 -88.29
CA GLY A 767 -63.55 -11.53 -86.94
C GLY A 767 -64.13 -10.18 -86.51
N LEU A 768 -63.77 -9.78 -85.29
CA LEU A 768 -64.23 -8.54 -84.66
C LEU A 768 -63.53 -7.33 -85.28
N VAL A 769 -64.31 -6.32 -85.66
CA VAL A 769 -63.80 -5.05 -86.18
C VAL A 769 -64.18 -3.93 -85.24
N CYS A 770 -63.18 -3.18 -84.78
CA CYS A 770 -63.34 -2.06 -83.87
C CYS A 770 -63.00 -0.75 -84.57
N LYS A 771 -63.65 0.35 -84.18
CA LYS A 771 -63.20 1.70 -84.50
C LYS A 771 -61.96 1.99 -83.67
N GLY A 772 -60.97 2.64 -84.25
CA GLY A 772 -59.87 3.17 -83.46
C GLY A 772 -59.03 4.19 -84.19
N LEU A 773 -57.95 4.60 -83.55
CA LEU A 773 -57.07 5.67 -84.03
C LEU A 773 -55.68 5.07 -84.27
N ILE A 774 -55.11 5.33 -85.45
CA ILE A 774 -53.75 4.95 -85.78
C ILE A 774 -52.82 6.17 -85.72
N LYS A 775 -51.66 5.99 -85.09
CA LYS A 775 -50.60 7.01 -85.01
C LYS A 775 -49.68 6.90 -86.22
N ASP A 776 -49.58 7.98 -87.00
CA ASP A 776 -48.75 8.04 -88.20
C ASP A 776 -47.24 8.03 -87.85
N PHE A 777 -46.42 7.46 -88.74
CA PHE A 777 -44.98 7.26 -88.52
C PHE A 777 -44.15 8.55 -88.60
N ARG A 778 -44.71 9.64 -89.14
CA ARG A 778 -43.96 10.90 -89.39
C ARG A 778 -44.59 12.15 -88.77
N SER A 779 -45.73 12.05 -88.07
CA SER A 779 -46.32 13.18 -87.33
C SER A 779 -47.11 12.69 -86.10
N VAL A 780 -47.32 13.56 -85.11
CA VAL A 780 -48.06 13.24 -83.86
C VAL A 780 -49.59 13.19 -84.08
N ALA A 781 -50.06 13.36 -85.32
CA ALA A 781 -51.49 13.37 -85.63
C ALA A 781 -52.11 11.96 -85.65
N GLU A 782 -53.18 11.77 -84.90
CA GLU A 782 -53.96 10.53 -84.84
C GLU A 782 -55.07 10.53 -85.90
N HIS A 783 -55.19 9.45 -86.67
CA HIS A 783 -56.17 9.32 -87.75
C HIS A 783 -57.19 8.20 -87.45
N PRO A 784 -58.50 8.42 -87.66
CA PRO A 784 -59.51 7.39 -87.43
C PRO A 784 -59.44 6.29 -88.48
N CYS A 785 -59.48 5.04 -88.03
CA CYS A 785 -59.41 3.82 -88.83
C CYS A 785 -60.31 2.72 -88.24
N ALA A 786 -60.54 1.66 -89.02
CA ALA A 786 -61.15 0.43 -88.53
C ALA A 786 -60.06 -0.62 -88.32
N ILE A 787 -60.05 -1.25 -87.16
CA ILE A 787 -59.02 -2.18 -86.70
C ILE A 787 -59.64 -3.57 -86.66
N LYS A 788 -59.00 -4.49 -87.37
CA LYS A 788 -59.32 -5.92 -87.30
C LYS A 788 -58.40 -6.55 -86.27
N LEU A 789 -58.99 -7.24 -85.29
CA LEU A 789 -58.26 -8.00 -84.27
C LEU A 789 -57.93 -9.42 -84.72
#